data_AF-A0A962E3D9-F1
#
_entry.id   AF-A0A962E3D9-F1
#
_cell.length_a   1.000
_cell.length_b   1.000
_cell.length_c   1.000
_cell.angle_alpha   90.00
_cell.angle_beta   90.00
_cell.angle_gamma   90.00
#
_symmetry.space_group_name_H-M   'P 1'
#
loop_
_entity.id
_entity.type
_entity.pdbx_description
1 polymer ?
#
loop_
_entity_poly.entity_id
_entity_poly.type
_entity_poly.pdbx_seq_one_letter_code
_entity_poly.pdbx_strand_id
1 'polypeptide(L)'
;MRAWVIPGLIVLLTWLPCSQQAYPQSWPDVQPEHYQSASGRYRWQIDPSTRSGAGEATYSLHGPNGLLQEVTLPFTLLQAGVDDAGSLFGYGYTEGLQPTVDRSKLLVVRVGTDAGVQVLLEVPRVDSRGLHTAPEPDVLDLIFDPDNDRMILRVTQSEDDRGPESWWSFQLSTGVPGERQHPKGAFADDATLRVMAARPLKGTNQMLVHLYTRCSGSAGARFALLDPAMAVSWSLDWADDYSRGRDRSEQVRLIQSFDQSGAILGVPGDGRFALWSAASGQRVELQWVDGEVQELSRTLWKPETPVSAKPPVRQLHPLGAIELSSNETEAALDWGDLIDFDIDDRGRFGMLDRSHRDGSQRLMRINAAGQVDQRFALDSERGAWPDARLIWIAGDRWLLTRSLDQKRAIAEWIDFGSGKRTPVKEFESPPIIALARASEGGFVALTQLFEGYTIIGALRAFSAEGRPLWTVGENYGDQTQLFGAVDVSVRENGDVVVLENAGKQLKHYDQHGQYLGTTSLAEAWGREPNYPTSLSTIDAGAVIVHDFGGKPSVVRMDGDAQVSAGFTPQHPNGQRFRLQGHLRQGIDGKLWANDGSTLLRLDGDGRVEHIVGPRAEPNRLGEIATMLVSRQGQIYAVDDRTAAAHVFAANGAPLMLCAPEPTDYSDAIGRPGMGLADSGTLFVGRQNHPADVLQYDAQCQRVGIRKLKGLITHFDHWLPQPGSDRHWVIGSGEIYLVDDGGRIQRTIERSAANRWLDSLRMSASGADGSLLVATESSAMFVDARYLKPAFARFAADGEALSVWPTPDGLDTYANLAYDGVRSAYLVATGDRNEPEREVWVGDENGRPRFRFQPANPPEQLFLVEIGGSSELWLYSGGRRLDRYNLDL
;
A
#
# COMPACT_ATOMS: atom_id res chain seq x y z
N MET A 1 -54.33 39.29 5.44
CA MET A 1 -54.64 37.83 5.45
C MET A 1 -54.70 37.31 4.03
N ARG A 2 -53.63 36.66 3.56
CA ARG A 2 -53.62 35.55 2.60
C ARG A 2 -52.18 35.07 2.45
N ALA A 3 -52.00 33.77 2.63
CA ALA A 3 -50.76 33.09 2.93
C ALA A 3 -49.87 32.88 1.69
N TRP A 4 -48.56 32.91 1.92
CA TRP A 4 -47.55 32.37 1.01
C TRP A 4 -47.21 30.94 1.48
N VAL A 5 -47.28 29.99 0.56
CA VAL A 5 -46.82 28.61 0.73
C VAL A 5 -45.44 28.52 0.07
N ILE A 6 -44.42 28.21 0.87
CA ILE A 6 -43.10 27.77 0.41
C ILE A 6 -43.11 26.24 0.53
N PRO A 7 -42.93 25.45 -0.54
CA PRO A 7 -42.57 24.05 -0.40
C PRO A 7 -41.07 23.95 -0.22
N GLY A 8 -40.68 23.38 0.91
CA GLY A 8 -39.30 23.08 1.26
C GLY A 8 -38.69 21.99 0.38
N LEU A 9 -37.41 22.17 0.09
CA LEU A 9 -36.49 21.11 -0.29
C LEU A 9 -35.48 21.02 0.86
N ILE A 10 -35.70 20.10 1.79
CA ILE A 10 -34.71 19.68 2.77
C ILE A 10 -33.76 18.75 2.00
N VAL A 11 -32.62 19.30 1.58
CA VAL A 11 -31.49 18.48 1.14
C VAL A 11 -30.85 17.91 2.40
N LEU A 12 -31.29 16.71 2.77
CA LEU A 12 -30.64 15.88 3.78
C LEU A 12 -29.35 15.37 3.14
N LEU A 13 -28.25 16.07 3.40
CA LEU A 13 -26.88 15.61 3.18
C LEU A 13 -26.61 14.40 4.08
N THR A 14 -27.05 13.21 3.65
CA THR A 14 -26.56 11.96 4.22
C THR A 14 -25.17 11.72 3.66
N TRP A 15 -24.16 12.03 4.47
CA TRP A 15 -22.82 11.47 4.37
C TRP A 15 -22.93 9.94 4.38
N LEU A 16 -22.87 9.33 3.22
CA LEU A 16 -22.58 7.91 3.09
C LEU A 16 -21.10 7.79 2.74
N PRO A 17 -20.34 6.93 3.45
CA PRO A 17 -18.91 6.80 3.27
C PRO A 17 -18.66 6.36 1.84
N CYS A 18 -17.88 7.17 1.12
CA CYS A 18 -17.20 6.75 -0.07
C CYS A 18 -16.45 5.46 0.26
N SER A 19 -17.02 4.31 -0.09
CA SER A 19 -16.34 3.02 0.01
C SER A 19 -15.38 2.90 -1.17
N GLN A 20 -14.43 3.84 -1.24
CA GLN A 20 -13.06 3.35 -1.32
C GLN A 20 -12.98 2.30 -0.20
N GLN A 21 -12.40 1.14 -0.46
CA GLN A 21 -11.71 0.45 0.61
C GLN A 21 -10.65 1.47 1.07
N ALA A 22 -11.08 2.44 1.89
CA ALA A 22 -10.23 3.30 2.63
C ALA A 22 -9.50 2.27 3.45
N TYR A 23 -8.29 1.94 2.99
CA TYR A 23 -7.33 1.29 3.86
C TYR A 23 -7.48 2.06 5.15
N PRO A 24 -8.00 1.44 6.23
CA PRO A 24 -8.19 2.15 7.47
C PRO A 24 -6.82 2.78 7.71
N GLN A 25 -6.76 4.12 7.71
CA GLN A 25 -5.50 4.81 7.91
C GLN A 25 -5.00 4.26 9.24
N SER A 26 -3.99 3.40 9.16
CA SER A 26 -3.42 2.77 10.33
C SER A 26 -2.59 3.86 10.97
N TRP A 27 -3.19 4.60 11.87
CA TRP A 27 -2.44 5.51 12.74
C TRP A 27 -1.38 4.69 13.46
N PRO A 28 -0.17 5.25 13.67
CA PRO A 28 0.90 4.50 14.30
C PRO A 28 0.50 4.12 15.71
N ASP A 29 0.87 2.92 16.14
CA ASP A 29 0.68 2.51 17.53
C ASP A 29 1.49 3.42 18.47
N VAL A 30 0.84 3.87 19.55
CA VAL A 30 1.48 4.63 20.64
C VAL A 30 2.26 3.64 21.49
N GLN A 31 3.58 3.68 21.35
CA GLN A 31 4.49 2.77 22.04
C GLN A 31 4.75 3.23 23.48
N PRO A 32 5.10 2.31 24.41
CA PRO A 32 5.62 2.72 25.69
C PRO A 32 6.90 3.54 25.51
N GLU A 33 6.99 4.67 26.20
CA GLU A 33 8.07 5.63 26.06
C GLU A 33 8.64 6.06 27.42
N HIS A 34 9.88 6.55 27.40
CA HIS A 34 10.54 7.08 28.58
C HIS A 34 11.06 8.50 28.36
N TYR A 35 10.92 9.33 29.39
CA TYR A 35 11.33 10.72 29.37
C TYR A 35 12.24 10.98 30.56
N GLN A 36 13.33 11.70 30.36
CA GLN A 36 14.35 11.96 31.38
C GLN A 36 14.56 13.46 31.56
N SER A 37 14.77 13.88 32.81
CA SER A 37 15.10 15.27 33.13
C SER A 37 16.49 15.65 32.62
N ALA A 38 16.75 16.95 32.43
CA ALA A 38 18.04 17.44 31.93
C ALA A 38 19.21 17.04 32.84
N SER A 39 19.00 17.03 34.16
CA SER A 39 19.97 16.54 35.16
C SER A 39 20.15 15.01 35.16
N GLY A 40 19.29 14.26 34.48
CA GLY A 40 19.25 12.80 34.52
C GLY A 40 18.68 12.21 35.82
N ARG A 41 18.31 13.06 36.78
CA ARG A 41 17.88 12.68 38.13
C ARG A 41 16.54 11.95 38.16
N TYR A 42 15.61 12.34 37.29
CA TYR A 42 14.27 11.76 37.23
C TYR A 42 14.00 11.19 35.85
N ARG A 43 13.30 10.06 35.80
CA ARG A 43 12.84 9.42 34.57
C ARG A 43 11.41 8.94 34.74
N TRP A 44 10.53 9.35 33.84
CA TRP A 44 9.19 8.80 33.72
C TRP A 44 9.15 7.74 32.63
N GLN A 45 8.40 6.67 32.85
CA GLN A 45 7.96 5.72 31.83
C GLN A 45 6.45 5.84 31.68
N ILE A 46 5.95 5.85 30.45
CA ILE A 46 4.52 5.88 30.11
C ILE A 46 4.22 4.60 29.33
N ASP A 47 3.31 3.77 29.83
CA ASP A 47 2.86 2.54 29.18
C ASP A 47 1.35 2.62 28.88
N PRO A 48 0.97 2.85 27.61
CA PRO A 48 -0.44 3.00 27.23
C PRO A 48 -1.22 1.69 27.38
N SER A 49 -2.47 1.75 27.86
CA SER A 49 -3.33 0.57 27.95
C SER A 49 -3.88 0.10 26.59
N THR A 50 -3.89 0.98 25.59
CA THR A 50 -4.37 0.70 24.23
C THR A 50 -3.36 1.11 23.18
N ARG A 51 -3.42 0.47 22.01
CA ARG A 51 -2.55 0.74 20.85
C ARG A 51 -2.63 2.18 20.35
N SER A 52 -3.84 2.74 20.31
CA SER A 52 -4.05 4.12 19.85
C SER A 52 -3.65 5.18 20.88
N GLY A 53 -3.32 4.78 22.12
CA GLY A 53 -3.17 5.69 23.25
C GLY A 53 -4.50 6.30 23.72
N ALA A 54 -5.64 5.66 23.39
CA ALA A 54 -6.94 6.04 23.93
C ALA A 54 -7.05 5.62 25.40
N GLY A 55 -7.59 6.51 26.23
CA GLY A 55 -7.83 6.23 27.64
C GLY A 55 -6.56 6.00 28.46
N GLU A 56 -6.61 5.05 29.37
CA GLU A 56 -5.66 4.90 30.47
C GLU A 56 -4.22 4.59 30.04
N ALA A 57 -3.24 5.05 30.83
CA ALA A 57 -1.85 4.60 30.77
C ALA A 57 -1.26 4.45 32.17
N THR A 58 -0.27 3.56 32.31
CA THR A 58 0.53 3.42 33.53
C THR A 58 1.75 4.33 33.45
N TYR A 59 1.97 5.12 34.49
CA TYR A 59 3.06 6.08 34.61
C TYR A 59 3.97 5.67 35.77
N SER A 60 5.25 5.42 35.50
CA SER A 60 6.22 5.01 36.50
C SER A 60 7.35 6.05 36.61
N LEU A 61 7.47 6.69 37.76
CA LEU A 61 8.53 7.66 38.07
C LEU A 61 9.70 6.97 38.76
N HIS A 62 10.89 7.09 38.18
CA HIS A 62 12.15 6.64 38.75
C HIS A 62 13.01 7.83 39.18
N GLY A 63 13.63 7.71 40.35
CA GLY A 63 14.66 8.62 40.83
C GLY A 63 16.03 7.93 40.93
N PRO A 64 17.02 8.56 41.57
CA PRO A 64 18.37 8.00 41.69
C PRO A 64 18.44 6.65 42.41
N ASN A 65 17.45 6.36 43.26
CA ASN A 65 17.41 5.16 44.10
C ASN A 65 16.40 4.10 43.60
N GLY A 66 15.90 4.22 42.36
CA GLY A 66 14.93 3.28 41.78
C GLY A 66 13.54 3.87 41.59
N LEU A 67 12.52 3.01 41.56
CA LEU A 67 11.11 3.39 41.39
C LEU A 67 10.63 4.19 42.61
N LEU A 68 10.12 5.41 42.38
CA LEU A 68 9.55 6.29 43.40
C LEU A 68 8.03 6.15 43.47
N GLN A 69 7.37 6.08 42.32
CA GLN A 69 5.91 6.02 42.22
C GLN A 69 5.48 5.32 40.93
N GLU A 70 4.34 4.64 41.00
CA GLU A 70 3.60 4.12 39.85
C GLU A 70 2.13 4.51 39.99
N VAL A 71 1.51 5.01 38.91
CA VAL A 71 0.12 5.48 38.91
C VAL A 71 -0.53 5.20 37.56
N THR A 72 -1.81 4.82 37.56
CA THR A 72 -2.61 4.76 36.32
C THR A 72 -3.41 6.06 36.19
N LEU A 73 -3.25 6.76 35.06
CA LEU A 73 -4.00 7.99 34.76
C LEU A 73 -5.01 7.72 33.63
N PRO A 74 -6.14 8.44 33.56
CA PRO A 74 -7.24 8.17 32.61
C PRO A 74 -6.96 8.67 31.18
N PHE A 75 -5.70 8.95 30.85
CA PHE A 75 -5.25 9.42 29.54
C PHE A 75 -3.83 8.88 29.29
N THR A 76 -3.43 8.88 28.02
CA THR A 76 -2.05 8.58 27.58
C THR A 76 -1.42 9.86 27.05
N LEU A 77 -0.18 10.16 27.46
CA LEU A 77 0.59 11.23 26.81
C LEU A 77 1.35 10.67 25.61
N LEU A 78 1.23 11.36 24.47
CA LEU A 78 1.88 10.99 23.23
C LEU A 78 3.33 11.49 23.15
N GLN A 79 3.57 12.66 23.75
CA GLN A 79 4.90 13.21 24.00
C GLN A 79 4.91 13.96 25.32
N ALA A 80 6.06 13.97 25.98
CA ALA A 80 6.25 14.66 27.24
C ALA A 80 7.69 15.16 27.43
N GLY A 81 7.87 16.01 28.43
CA GLY A 81 9.17 16.43 28.97
C GLY A 81 9.16 16.36 30.50
N VAL A 82 10.34 16.20 31.09
CA VAL A 82 10.52 16.07 32.54
C VAL A 82 11.41 17.21 33.04
N ASP A 83 10.94 17.98 33.99
CA ASP A 83 11.74 19.02 34.63
C ASP A 83 12.70 18.43 35.69
N ASP A 84 13.64 19.23 36.19
CA ASP A 84 14.56 18.78 37.25
C ASP A 84 13.92 18.69 38.65
N ALA A 85 12.66 19.10 38.80
CA ALA A 85 11.85 18.82 39.98
C ALA A 85 11.16 17.43 39.91
N GLY A 86 11.21 16.77 38.75
CA GLY A 86 10.59 15.48 38.48
C GLY A 86 9.15 15.56 37.99
N SER A 87 8.62 16.75 37.71
CA SER A 87 7.29 16.91 37.11
C SER A 87 7.32 16.52 35.63
N LEU A 88 6.28 15.83 35.18
CA LEU A 88 6.05 15.47 33.78
C LEU A 88 5.10 16.47 33.13
N PHE A 89 5.41 16.98 31.95
CA PHE A 89 4.53 17.83 31.16
C PHE A 89 4.35 17.23 29.79
N GLY A 90 3.12 17.19 29.28
CA GLY A 90 2.90 16.62 27.96
C GLY A 90 1.50 16.86 27.43
N TYR A 91 1.23 16.25 26.28
CA TYR A 91 -0.09 16.27 25.67
C TYR A 91 -0.55 14.86 25.30
N GLY A 92 -1.86 14.70 25.15
CA GLY A 92 -2.50 13.47 24.68
C GLY A 92 -3.86 13.73 24.08
N TYR A 93 -4.46 12.69 23.52
CA TYR A 93 -5.83 12.74 23.00
C TYR A 93 -6.71 11.77 23.79
N THR A 94 -7.91 12.19 24.19
CA THR A 94 -8.81 11.34 25.00
C THR A 94 -9.17 10.01 24.30
N GLU A 95 -9.30 10.05 22.97
CA GLU A 95 -9.60 8.88 22.12
C GLU A 95 -8.36 8.37 21.37
N GLY A 96 -7.15 8.80 21.77
CA GLY A 96 -5.90 8.41 21.13
C GLY A 96 -5.72 9.00 19.72
N LEU A 97 -4.82 8.38 18.95
CA LEU A 97 -4.51 8.78 17.56
C LEU A 97 -5.59 8.37 16.55
N GLN A 98 -6.49 7.44 16.90
CA GLN A 98 -7.58 6.95 16.05
C GLN A 98 -8.95 7.47 16.52
N PRO A 99 -9.23 8.77 16.35
CA PRO A 99 -10.44 9.35 16.94
C PRO A 99 -11.71 8.91 16.20
N THR A 100 -12.78 8.70 16.97
CA THR A 100 -14.11 9.09 16.49
C THR A 100 -14.24 10.60 16.75
N VAL A 101 -14.34 11.37 15.67
CA VAL A 101 -14.20 12.84 15.63
C VAL A 101 -15.04 13.53 16.73
N ASP A 102 -16.27 13.08 16.95
CA ASP A 102 -17.24 13.72 17.85
C ASP A 102 -16.88 13.68 19.34
N ARG A 103 -15.82 12.97 19.76
CA ARG A 103 -15.49 12.74 21.17
C ARG A 103 -14.05 13.02 21.56
N SER A 104 -13.15 13.18 20.60
CA SER A 104 -11.74 13.38 20.89
C SER A 104 -11.46 14.79 21.38
N LYS A 105 -10.65 14.92 22.43
CA LYS A 105 -10.12 16.19 22.93
C LYS A 105 -8.61 16.14 22.99
N LEU A 106 -7.94 17.25 22.69
CA LEU A 106 -6.55 17.49 23.03
C LEU A 106 -6.47 17.88 24.51
N LEU A 107 -5.69 17.12 25.27
CA LEU A 107 -5.33 17.40 26.65
C LEU A 107 -3.89 17.86 26.73
N VAL A 108 -3.63 18.90 27.52
CA VAL A 108 -2.29 19.30 27.94
C VAL A 108 -2.25 19.26 29.45
N VAL A 109 -1.28 18.55 30.02
CA VAL A 109 -1.26 18.25 31.44
C VAL A 109 0.13 18.44 32.04
N ARG A 110 0.12 18.63 33.36
CA ARG A 110 1.27 18.47 34.24
C ARG A 110 0.97 17.38 35.26
N VAL A 111 1.93 16.49 35.50
CA VAL A 111 1.88 15.46 36.54
C VAL A 111 3.02 15.70 37.52
N GLY A 112 2.68 15.95 38.78
CA GLY A 112 3.65 16.13 39.86
C GLY A 112 4.33 14.83 40.29
N THR A 113 5.38 14.93 41.10
CA THR A 113 6.07 13.77 41.70
C THR A 113 5.25 13.05 42.78
N ASP A 114 4.10 13.60 43.16
CA ASP A 114 3.06 13.00 44.00
C ASP A 114 1.93 12.35 43.17
N ALA A 115 2.08 12.31 41.84
CA ALA A 115 1.05 11.99 40.84
C ALA A 115 -0.16 12.93 40.83
N GLY A 116 -0.06 14.11 41.43
CA GLY A 116 -1.07 15.15 41.27
C GLY A 116 -1.15 15.59 39.80
N VAL A 117 -2.33 15.47 39.18
CA VAL A 117 -2.57 15.90 37.80
C VAL A 117 -3.18 17.29 37.77
N GLN A 118 -2.58 18.19 36.99
CA GLN A 118 -3.12 19.50 36.64
C GLN A 118 -3.38 19.54 35.13
N VAL A 119 -4.65 19.69 34.74
CA VAL A 119 -5.02 19.92 33.33
C VAL A 119 -4.77 21.38 32.99
N LEU A 120 -3.82 21.64 32.10
CA LEU A 120 -3.44 22.98 31.65
C LEU A 120 -4.34 23.47 30.52
N LEU A 121 -4.78 22.55 29.66
CA LEU A 121 -5.66 22.83 28.53
C LEU A 121 -6.47 21.59 28.16
N GLU A 122 -7.74 21.81 27.80
CA GLU A 122 -8.62 20.81 27.19
C GLU A 122 -9.36 21.47 26.03
N VAL A 123 -9.18 20.96 24.81
CA VAL A 123 -9.79 21.51 23.59
C VAL A 123 -10.41 20.38 22.76
N PRO A 124 -11.69 20.48 22.35
CA PRO A 124 -12.30 19.52 21.43
C PRO A 124 -11.55 19.46 20.09
N ARG A 125 -11.43 18.26 19.53
CA ARG A 125 -10.98 18.06 18.14
C ARG A 125 -12.18 18.04 17.20
N VAL A 126 -11.95 18.47 15.97
CA VAL A 126 -12.90 18.51 14.85
C VAL A 126 -12.25 17.91 13.61
N ASP A 127 -13.06 17.47 12.64
CA ASP A 127 -12.53 16.99 11.37
C ASP A 127 -11.70 18.07 10.69
N SER A 128 -10.53 17.67 10.20
CA SER A 128 -9.71 18.56 9.39
C SER A 128 -10.39 18.80 8.04
N ARG A 129 -10.21 20.00 7.50
CA ARG A 129 -10.64 20.35 6.13
C ARG A 129 -9.81 19.65 5.06
N GLY A 130 -8.64 19.11 5.42
CA GLY A 130 -7.79 18.33 4.54
C GLY A 130 -8.35 16.93 4.30
N LEU A 131 -8.32 16.46 3.06
CA LEU A 131 -8.62 15.06 2.77
C LEU A 131 -7.49 14.20 3.36
N HIS A 132 -7.85 13.18 4.14
CA HIS A 132 -6.92 12.22 4.77
C HIS A 132 -5.98 12.79 5.84
N THR A 133 -6.31 13.93 6.46
CA THR A 133 -5.54 14.52 7.57
C THR A 133 -6.14 14.17 8.94
N ALA A 134 -5.33 14.27 10.00
CA ALA A 134 -5.76 14.06 11.38
C ALA A 134 -6.81 15.09 11.80
N PRO A 135 -7.74 14.77 12.72
CA PRO A 135 -8.60 15.79 13.33
C PRO A 135 -7.80 16.91 14.02
N GLU A 136 -8.28 18.13 13.93
CA GLU A 136 -7.62 19.32 14.45
C GLU A 136 -8.25 19.74 15.78
N PRO A 137 -7.49 20.26 16.76
CA PRO A 137 -6.05 20.48 16.72
C PRO A 137 -5.25 19.18 16.69
N ASP A 138 -4.24 19.12 15.81
CA ASP A 138 -3.26 18.03 15.78
C ASP A 138 -1.86 18.55 16.12
N VAL A 139 -1.25 18.00 17.17
CA VAL A 139 0.06 18.42 17.68
C VAL A 139 1.17 17.77 16.86
N LEU A 140 1.92 18.60 16.14
CA LEU A 140 3.06 18.21 15.32
C LEU A 140 4.32 17.92 16.14
N ASP A 141 4.55 18.63 17.24
CA ASP A 141 5.77 18.49 18.07
C ASP A 141 5.55 19.13 19.46
N LEU A 142 6.25 18.62 20.47
CA LEU A 142 6.35 19.23 21.80
C LEU A 142 7.79 19.73 22.02
N ILE A 143 7.92 21.02 22.26
CA ILE A 143 9.20 21.67 22.58
C ILE A 143 9.23 21.90 24.10
N PHE A 144 10.14 21.21 24.78
CA PHE A 144 10.34 21.35 26.22
C PHE A 144 11.59 22.20 26.51
N ASP A 145 11.41 23.34 27.16
CA ASP A 145 12.47 24.35 27.38
C ASP A 145 12.47 24.83 28.84
N PRO A 146 12.95 23.98 29.77
CA PRO A 146 12.94 24.28 31.20
C PRO A 146 13.84 25.44 31.60
N ASP A 147 14.90 25.72 30.84
CA ASP A 147 15.81 26.86 31.09
C ASP A 147 15.09 28.21 31.00
N ASN A 148 14.02 28.27 30.20
CA ASN A 148 13.20 29.47 30.01
C ASN A 148 11.76 29.30 30.55
N ASP A 149 11.57 28.35 31.48
CA ASP A 149 10.30 28.08 32.15
C ASP A 149 9.11 27.87 31.19
N ARG A 150 9.31 27.18 30.06
CA ARG A 150 8.26 27.01 29.05
C ARG A 150 8.19 25.64 28.37
N MET A 151 6.98 25.27 27.99
CA MET A 151 6.66 24.21 27.02
C MET A 151 5.88 24.83 25.86
N ILE A 152 6.15 24.40 24.63
CA ILE A 152 5.44 24.87 23.43
C ILE A 152 4.93 23.67 22.65
N LEU A 153 3.64 23.65 22.34
CA LEU A 153 3.05 22.69 21.40
C LEU A 153 2.95 23.32 20.02
N ARG A 154 3.45 22.63 19.00
CA ARG A 154 3.25 22.98 17.60
C ARG A 154 1.97 22.32 17.12
N VAL A 155 0.95 23.08 16.74
CA VAL A 155 -0.42 22.57 16.53
C VAL A 155 -0.92 22.96 15.15
N THR A 156 -1.50 22.02 14.41
CA THR A 156 -2.22 22.33 13.18
C THR A 156 -3.69 22.66 13.43
N GLN A 157 -4.19 23.72 12.76
CA GLN A 157 -5.58 24.15 12.81
C GLN A 157 -5.94 24.93 11.53
N SER A 158 -6.97 24.48 10.81
CA SER A 158 -7.41 24.99 9.50
C SER A 158 -8.40 26.16 9.57
N GLU A 159 -8.79 26.57 10.77
CA GLU A 159 -9.75 27.67 10.98
C GLU A 159 -9.15 29.07 10.77
N ASP A 160 -7.83 29.21 10.73
CA ASP A 160 -7.17 30.52 10.66
C ASP A 160 -6.58 30.78 9.25
N ASP A 161 -6.99 31.88 8.63
CA ASP A 161 -6.46 32.37 7.34
C ASP A 161 -4.94 32.65 7.41
N ARG A 162 -4.36 32.68 8.62
CA ARG A 162 -2.94 32.93 8.92
C ARG A 162 -2.02 31.73 8.69
N GLY A 163 -2.56 30.57 8.31
CA GLY A 163 -1.81 29.37 7.92
C GLY A 163 -2.04 28.19 8.87
N PRO A 164 -1.63 26.98 8.47
CA PRO A 164 -2.08 25.75 9.11
C PRO A 164 -1.43 25.46 10.47
N GLU A 165 -0.38 26.18 10.91
CA GLU A 165 0.34 25.90 12.17
C GLU A 165 0.28 27.07 13.17
N SER A 166 0.02 26.76 14.44
CA SER A 166 0.02 27.66 15.60
C SER A 166 0.85 27.06 16.74
N TRP A 167 1.45 27.91 17.57
CA TRP A 167 2.31 27.53 18.69
C TRP A 167 1.64 27.92 20.01
N TRP A 168 1.38 26.92 20.86
CA TRP A 168 0.69 27.12 22.14
C TRP A 168 1.70 26.95 23.27
N SER A 169 2.02 28.06 23.94
CA SER A 169 3.02 28.08 25.01
C SER A 169 2.39 27.91 26.40
N PHE A 170 3.12 27.31 27.32
CA PHE A 170 2.73 27.12 28.72
C PHE A 170 3.93 27.37 29.62
N GLN A 171 3.75 28.11 30.71
CA GLN A 171 4.79 28.25 31.74
C GLN A 171 4.89 26.97 32.55
N LEU A 172 6.10 26.43 32.75
CA LEU A 172 6.27 25.16 33.47
C LEU A 172 6.00 25.32 34.97
N SER A 173 6.48 26.42 35.56
CA SER A 173 6.39 26.70 36.99
C SER A 173 4.95 26.90 37.47
N THR A 174 4.10 27.50 36.63
CA THR A 174 2.71 27.87 36.98
C THR A 174 1.65 27.06 36.24
N GLY A 175 1.99 26.48 35.10
CA GLY A 175 1.03 25.87 34.16
C GLY A 175 0.19 26.89 33.38
N VAL A 176 0.46 28.19 33.52
CA VAL A 176 -0.32 29.25 32.86
C VAL A 176 -0.06 29.24 31.35
N PRO A 177 -1.11 29.18 30.50
CA PRO A 177 -0.94 29.28 29.05
C PRO A 177 -0.51 30.69 28.65
N GLY A 178 0.43 30.78 27.71
CA GLY A 178 0.86 32.02 27.07
C GLY A 178 0.01 32.37 25.85
N GLU A 179 0.42 33.43 25.14
CA GLU A 179 -0.21 33.82 23.88
C GLU A 179 0.03 32.75 22.79
N ARG A 180 -1.00 32.50 21.97
CA ARG A 180 -0.86 31.63 20.79
C ARG A 180 -0.13 32.40 19.70
N GLN A 181 0.91 31.78 19.17
CA GLN A 181 1.82 32.40 18.21
C GLN A 181 1.74 31.71 16.85
N HIS A 182 1.97 32.45 15.76
CA HIS A 182 1.96 31.90 14.40
C HIS A 182 3.32 32.15 13.74
N PRO A 183 4.21 31.15 13.69
CA PRO A 183 5.56 31.34 13.16
C PRO A 183 5.58 31.86 11.73
N LYS A 184 4.60 31.47 10.90
CA LYS A 184 4.49 31.95 9.52
C LYS A 184 4.41 33.48 9.45
N GLY A 185 3.72 34.12 10.40
CA GLY A 185 3.57 35.58 10.45
C GLY A 185 4.89 36.35 10.66
N ALA A 186 5.94 35.67 11.13
CA ALA A 186 7.27 36.25 11.28
C ALA A 186 8.02 36.40 9.93
N PHE A 187 7.53 35.75 8.86
CA PHE A 187 8.16 35.75 7.55
C PHE A 187 7.26 36.44 6.52
N ALA A 188 7.75 37.53 5.92
CA ALA A 188 6.97 38.41 5.03
C ALA A 188 6.67 37.81 3.64
N ASP A 189 7.30 36.69 3.27
CA ASP A 189 7.26 36.14 1.91
C ASP A 189 6.26 34.97 1.81
N ASP A 190 5.41 34.97 0.78
CA ASP A 190 4.32 34.01 0.54
C ASP A 190 4.81 32.62 0.04
N ALA A 191 6.08 32.32 0.23
CA ALA A 191 6.61 30.98 -0.01
C ALA A 191 5.86 29.97 0.88
N THR A 192 5.62 28.77 0.37
CA THR A 192 5.07 27.70 1.21
C THR A 192 6.12 27.35 2.28
N LEU A 193 5.93 27.86 3.48
CA LEU A 193 6.76 27.62 4.65
C LEU A 193 6.08 26.57 5.53
N ARG A 194 6.74 25.43 5.74
CA ARG A 194 6.37 24.43 6.76
C ARG A 194 7.48 24.38 7.79
N VAL A 195 7.17 24.53 9.08
CA VAL A 195 8.17 24.30 10.13
C VAL A 195 8.43 22.80 10.18
N MET A 196 9.67 22.39 9.98
CA MET A 196 10.09 20.99 10.03
C MET A 196 10.54 20.63 11.44
N ALA A 197 11.33 21.50 12.07
CA ALA A 197 11.80 21.32 13.44
C ALA A 197 11.98 22.67 14.14
N ALA A 198 11.84 22.68 15.46
CA ALA A 198 12.12 23.83 16.31
C ALA A 198 12.80 23.35 17.60
N ARG A 199 13.87 24.02 18.02
CA ARG A 199 14.67 23.64 19.21
C ARG A 199 15.06 24.87 20.01
N PRO A 200 14.92 24.86 21.35
CA PRO A 200 15.36 25.97 22.18
C PRO A 200 16.88 26.05 22.14
N LEU A 201 17.41 27.26 22.02
CA LEU A 201 18.85 27.48 22.05
C LEU A 201 19.30 27.65 23.49
N LYS A 202 19.81 26.55 24.07
CA LYS A 202 20.23 26.46 25.47
C LYS A 202 21.09 27.65 25.92
N GLY A 203 20.75 28.18 27.10
CA GLY A 203 21.37 29.39 27.67
C GLY A 203 20.88 30.72 27.08
N THR A 204 19.87 30.70 26.21
CA THR A 204 19.25 31.90 25.63
C THR A 204 17.73 31.77 25.59
N ASN A 205 17.02 32.88 25.39
CA ASN A 205 15.57 32.89 25.16
C ASN A 205 15.15 32.58 23.70
N GLN A 206 16.12 32.31 22.81
CA GLN A 206 15.89 32.15 21.38
C GLN A 206 15.39 30.72 21.03
N MET A 207 14.59 30.63 19.98
CA MET A 207 14.13 29.39 19.36
C MET A 207 14.76 29.24 17.97
N LEU A 208 15.53 28.17 17.75
CA LEU A 208 16.03 27.83 16.43
C LEU A 208 14.96 27.06 15.66
N VAL A 209 14.53 27.59 14.52
CA VAL A 209 13.55 26.95 13.63
C VAL A 209 14.20 26.55 12.32
N HIS A 210 13.79 25.39 11.81
CA HIS A 210 14.06 24.91 10.47
C HIS A 210 12.75 24.89 9.69
N LEU A 211 12.70 25.66 8.61
CA LEU A 211 11.57 25.80 7.71
C LEU A 211 11.90 25.14 6.37
N TYR A 212 11.01 24.29 5.90
CA TYR A 212 10.99 23.86 4.51
C TYR A 212 10.40 24.99 3.65
N THR A 213 11.12 25.38 2.60
CA THR A 213 10.70 26.43 1.67
C THR A 213 10.44 25.84 0.29
N ARG A 214 9.40 26.33 -0.39
CA ARG A 214 9.15 26.01 -1.80
C ARG A 214 8.92 27.29 -2.58
N CYS A 215 9.85 27.62 -3.48
CA CYS A 215 9.81 28.82 -4.32
C CYS A 215 10.01 28.42 -5.78
N SER A 216 9.07 28.79 -6.67
CA SER A 216 9.25 28.70 -8.14
C SER A 216 9.77 27.35 -8.67
N GLY A 217 9.42 26.24 -8.03
CA GLY A 217 9.81 24.89 -8.45
C GLY A 217 11.04 24.30 -7.75
N SER A 218 11.75 25.06 -6.91
CA SER A 218 12.80 24.51 -6.05
C SER A 218 12.33 24.33 -4.60
N ALA A 219 12.94 23.35 -3.94
CA ALA A 219 12.77 23.05 -2.53
C ALA A 219 14.07 23.38 -1.79
N GLY A 220 13.93 24.07 -0.65
CA GLY A 220 15.07 24.54 0.14
C GLY A 220 14.81 24.55 1.63
N ALA A 221 15.83 25.03 2.35
CA ALA A 221 15.82 25.19 3.79
C ALA A 221 15.92 26.69 4.13
N ARG A 222 15.15 27.13 5.12
CA ARG A 222 15.35 28.40 5.83
C ARG A 222 15.53 28.09 7.30
N PHE A 223 16.59 28.60 7.90
CA PHE A 223 16.81 28.54 9.34
C PHE A 223 16.63 29.91 9.93
N ALA A 224 16.05 30.01 11.13
CA ALA A 224 15.91 31.29 11.80
C ALA A 224 16.02 31.13 13.32
N LEU A 225 16.47 32.19 13.98
CA LEU A 225 16.31 32.37 15.42
C LEU A 225 15.12 33.30 15.66
N LEU A 226 14.19 32.84 16.49
CA LEU A 226 13.01 33.60 16.89
C LEU A 226 13.12 33.94 18.38
N ASP A 227 12.87 35.20 18.72
CA ASP A 227 12.75 35.61 20.11
C ASP A 227 11.37 35.20 20.70
N PRO A 228 11.14 35.41 22.02
CA PRO A 228 9.84 35.09 22.63
C PRO A 228 8.64 35.85 22.05
N ALA A 229 8.86 36.96 21.33
CA ALA A 229 7.83 37.72 20.63
C ALA A 229 7.66 37.28 19.16
N MET A 230 8.31 36.18 18.75
CA MET A 230 8.36 35.65 17.39
C MET A 230 9.05 36.59 16.37
N ALA A 231 9.81 37.57 16.84
CA ALA A 231 10.62 38.38 15.94
C ALA A 231 11.83 37.59 15.46
N VAL A 232 12.10 37.65 14.16
CA VAL A 232 13.28 37.03 13.55
C VAL A 232 14.52 37.82 13.97
N SER A 233 15.32 37.23 14.84
CA SER A 233 16.58 37.81 15.32
C SER A 233 17.77 37.44 14.43
N TRP A 234 17.66 36.33 13.70
CA TRP A 234 18.60 35.92 12.64
C TRP A 234 17.91 34.97 11.65
N SER A 235 18.37 34.95 10.39
CA SER A 235 17.94 33.96 9.40
C SER A 235 19.06 33.56 8.43
N LEU A 236 18.94 32.36 7.88
CA LEU A 236 19.83 31.78 6.87
C LEU A 236 19.02 31.00 5.83
N ASP A 237 19.16 31.39 4.57
CA ASP A 237 18.41 30.83 3.45
C ASP A 237 19.27 30.00 2.52
N TRP A 238 18.85 28.75 2.30
CA TRP A 238 19.39 27.83 1.29
C TRP A 238 18.25 27.37 0.37
N ALA A 239 17.88 28.24 -0.58
CA ALA A 239 16.68 28.09 -1.43
C ALA A 239 16.58 26.77 -2.23
N ASP A 240 17.73 26.13 -2.53
CA ASP A 240 17.80 24.90 -3.33
C ASP A 240 18.39 23.72 -2.55
N ASP A 241 18.53 23.82 -1.23
CA ASP A 241 19.24 22.82 -0.41
C ASP A 241 18.64 21.42 -0.52
N TYR A 242 17.34 21.34 -0.81
CA TYR A 242 16.57 20.10 -0.92
C TYR A 242 16.22 19.74 -2.37
N SER A 243 16.79 20.47 -3.34
CA SER A 243 16.60 20.24 -4.76
C SER A 243 17.71 19.32 -5.29
N ARG A 244 17.62 18.01 -5.01
CA ARG A 244 18.59 17.02 -5.51
C ARG A 244 18.29 16.56 -6.94
N GLY A 245 18.51 17.45 -7.90
CA GLY A 245 18.39 17.14 -9.32
C GLY A 245 16.99 16.66 -9.73
N ARG A 246 16.91 15.80 -10.77
CA ARG A 246 15.64 15.23 -11.26
C ARG A 246 15.20 13.98 -10.49
N ASP A 247 15.96 13.54 -9.47
CA ASP A 247 15.63 12.33 -8.72
C ASP A 247 14.66 12.63 -7.58
N ARG A 248 13.37 12.47 -7.89
CA ARG A 248 12.27 12.64 -6.93
C ARG A 248 12.38 11.67 -5.74
N SER A 249 12.97 10.49 -5.93
CA SER A 249 13.11 9.49 -4.85
C SER A 249 14.10 9.94 -3.79
N GLU A 250 15.24 10.51 -4.18
CA GLU A 250 16.18 11.11 -3.24
C GLU A 250 15.56 12.28 -2.48
N GLN A 251 14.83 13.15 -3.17
CA GLN A 251 14.15 14.27 -2.53
C GLN A 251 13.11 13.80 -1.51
N VAL A 252 12.31 12.78 -1.83
CA VAL A 252 11.34 12.20 -0.89
C VAL A 252 12.05 11.59 0.32
N ARG A 253 13.14 10.82 0.14
CA ARG A 253 13.92 10.27 1.27
C ARG A 253 14.48 11.38 2.16
N LEU A 254 14.98 12.44 1.55
CA LEU A 254 15.51 13.59 2.24
C LEU A 254 14.43 14.28 3.09
N ILE A 255 13.26 14.56 2.50
CA ILE A 255 12.11 15.14 3.21
C ILE A 255 11.63 14.23 4.34
N GLN A 256 11.50 12.92 4.09
CA GLN A 256 11.12 11.94 5.12
C GLN A 256 12.13 11.90 6.27
N SER A 257 13.44 12.05 5.99
CA SER A 257 14.46 12.14 7.04
C SER A 257 14.31 13.42 7.88
N PHE A 258 13.81 14.51 7.29
CA PHE A 258 13.55 15.75 8.01
C PHE A 258 12.28 15.74 8.83
N ASP A 259 11.26 14.96 8.45
CA ASP A 259 10.09 14.80 9.31
C ASP A 259 10.50 14.19 10.67
N GLN A 260 11.59 13.40 10.73
CA GLN A 260 12.07 12.81 11.99
C GLN A 260 12.84 13.78 12.90
N SER A 261 13.81 14.53 12.37
CA SER A 261 14.70 15.38 13.19
C SER A 261 14.92 16.79 12.66
N GLY A 262 14.36 17.12 11.49
CA GLY A 262 14.75 18.29 10.71
C GLY A 262 16.23 18.27 10.31
N ALA A 263 16.72 19.42 9.85
CA ALA A 263 18.12 19.67 9.53
C ALA A 263 18.89 20.37 10.67
N ILE A 264 18.30 20.42 11.88
CA ILE A 264 18.98 20.88 13.10
C ILE A 264 19.70 19.68 13.70
N LEU A 265 21.03 19.66 13.62
CA LEU A 265 21.86 18.53 14.06
C LEU A 265 22.11 18.51 15.56
N GLY A 266 21.98 19.65 16.24
CA GLY A 266 22.09 19.73 17.70
C GLY A 266 22.20 21.15 18.24
N VAL A 267 21.88 21.29 19.52
CA VAL A 267 21.97 22.53 20.32
C VAL A 267 22.74 22.23 21.62
N PRO A 268 24.08 22.04 21.55
CA PRO A 268 24.85 21.51 22.67
C PRO A 268 24.88 22.40 23.93
N GLY A 269 24.68 23.72 23.79
CA GLY A 269 24.82 24.69 24.90
C GLY A 269 25.46 26.00 24.46
N ASP A 270 25.49 27.00 25.35
CA ASP A 270 26.23 28.26 25.17
C ASP A 270 25.97 29.02 23.86
N GLY A 271 24.71 29.01 23.42
CA GLY A 271 24.31 29.63 22.15
C GLY A 271 24.81 28.89 20.89
N ARG A 272 25.45 27.73 21.01
CA ARG A 272 25.95 26.95 19.86
C ARG A 272 24.87 26.04 19.28
N PHE A 273 24.89 25.91 17.96
CA PHE A 273 24.03 25.00 17.22
C PHE A 273 24.68 24.51 15.93
N ALA A 274 24.23 23.37 15.43
CA ALA A 274 24.72 22.78 14.19
C ALA A 274 23.55 22.54 13.22
N LEU A 275 23.77 22.89 11.95
CA LEU A 275 22.81 22.73 10.86
C LEU A 275 23.37 21.79 9.79
N TRP A 276 22.50 21.10 9.07
CA TRP A 276 22.88 20.32 7.90
C TRP A 276 22.48 21.06 6.62
N SER A 277 23.48 21.43 5.81
CA SER A 277 23.26 21.80 4.41
C SER A 277 23.27 20.54 3.55
N ALA A 278 22.08 20.12 3.13
CA ALA A 278 21.86 18.89 2.38
C ALA A 278 22.44 18.93 0.97
N ALA A 279 22.42 20.08 0.28
CA ALA A 279 22.99 20.20 -1.06
C ALA A 279 24.52 20.11 -1.04
N SER A 280 25.16 20.74 -0.05
CA SER A 280 26.63 20.71 0.07
C SER A 280 27.16 19.48 0.81
N GLY A 281 26.30 18.74 1.53
CA GLY A 281 26.72 17.64 2.39
C GLY A 281 27.63 18.10 3.51
N GLN A 282 27.28 19.23 4.14
CA GLN A 282 28.08 19.87 5.18
C GLN A 282 27.30 20.05 6.48
N ARG A 283 28.00 19.84 7.60
CA ARG A 283 27.61 20.32 8.92
C ARG A 283 28.17 21.72 9.07
N VAL A 284 27.28 22.67 9.33
CA VAL A 284 27.62 24.07 9.60
C VAL A 284 27.43 24.30 11.08
N GLU A 285 28.51 24.60 11.80
CA GLU A 285 28.46 24.93 13.22
C GLU A 285 28.42 26.43 13.39
N LEU A 286 27.46 26.91 14.18
CA LEU A 286 27.21 28.32 14.40
C LEU A 286 27.09 28.60 15.90
N GLN A 287 27.27 29.86 16.28
CA GLN A 287 27.09 30.32 17.65
C GLN A 287 26.40 31.68 17.69
N TRP A 288 25.39 31.79 18.54
CA TRP A 288 24.75 33.05 18.91
C TRP A 288 25.56 33.75 20.00
N VAL A 289 26.08 34.95 19.73
CA VAL A 289 26.84 35.78 20.67
C VAL A 289 26.40 37.23 20.49
N ASP A 290 25.99 37.87 21.58
CA ASP A 290 25.67 39.31 21.63
C ASP A 290 24.68 39.82 20.56
N GLY A 291 23.71 39.00 20.17
CA GLY A 291 22.70 39.38 19.16
C GLY A 291 23.07 39.02 17.72
N GLU A 292 24.22 38.39 17.51
CA GLU A 292 24.71 37.98 16.19
C GLU A 292 24.98 36.48 16.13
N VAL A 293 24.82 35.89 14.93
CA VAL A 293 25.25 34.51 14.67
C VAL A 293 26.61 34.53 13.97
N GLN A 294 27.57 33.84 14.57
CA GLN A 294 28.89 33.61 14.02
C GLN A 294 29.01 32.16 13.52
N GLU A 295 29.44 31.98 12.28
CA GLU A 295 29.79 30.65 11.77
C GLU A 295 31.15 30.25 12.35
N LEU A 296 31.20 29.11 13.04
CA LEU A 296 32.41 28.58 13.68
C LEU A 296 33.18 27.65 12.74
N SER A 297 32.47 26.75 12.04
CA SER A 297 33.10 25.77 11.16
C SER A 297 32.14 25.22 10.11
N ARG A 298 32.71 24.71 9.01
CA ARG A 298 32.04 23.83 8.05
C ARG A 298 32.84 22.57 7.89
N THR A 299 32.18 21.43 8.08
CA THR A 299 32.79 20.12 7.90
C THR A 299 31.93 19.27 7.00
N LEU A 300 32.53 18.39 6.20
CA LEU A 300 31.75 17.40 5.45
C LEU A 300 30.97 16.55 6.45
N TRP A 301 29.67 16.47 6.23
CA TRP A 301 28.78 15.70 7.07
C TRP A 301 27.74 15.03 6.20
N LYS A 302 27.57 13.74 6.45
CA LYS A 302 26.47 12.97 5.91
C LYS A 302 25.64 12.54 7.12
N PRO A 303 24.31 12.48 6.99
CA PRO A 303 23.50 11.78 7.96
C PRO A 303 24.16 10.46 8.26
N GLU A 304 24.33 10.16 9.54
CA GLU A 304 24.56 8.79 9.96
C GLU A 304 23.27 8.06 9.62
N THR A 305 23.16 7.58 8.38
CA THR A 305 22.36 6.40 8.13
C THR A 305 22.96 5.38 9.07
N PRO A 306 22.20 4.81 10.04
CA PRO A 306 22.71 3.74 10.85
C PRO A 306 22.98 2.57 9.91
N VAL A 307 24.16 2.57 9.27
CA VAL A 307 24.53 1.58 8.29
C VAL A 307 24.62 0.31 9.09
N SER A 308 23.57 -0.50 9.04
CA SER A 308 23.65 -1.86 9.52
C SER A 308 24.87 -2.45 8.86
N ALA A 309 25.89 -2.76 9.66
CA ALA A 309 27.17 -3.22 9.15
C ALA A 309 26.87 -4.38 8.19
N LYS A 310 27.20 -4.19 6.90
CA LYS A 310 26.93 -5.22 5.89
C LYS A 310 27.65 -6.48 6.33
N PRO A 311 26.95 -7.61 6.53
CA PRO A 311 27.62 -8.83 6.91
C PRO A 311 28.55 -9.28 5.77
N PRO A 312 29.57 -10.13 6.08
CA PRO A 312 30.50 -10.61 5.07
C PRO A 312 29.76 -11.34 3.94
N VAL A 313 30.21 -11.13 2.70
CA VAL A 313 29.68 -11.87 1.56
C VAL A 313 30.16 -13.31 1.64
N ARG A 314 29.25 -14.27 1.50
CA ARG A 314 29.55 -15.70 1.46
C ARG A 314 29.05 -16.29 0.15
N GLN A 315 29.92 -17.01 -0.54
CA GLN A 315 29.54 -17.86 -1.66
C GLN A 315 29.03 -19.18 -1.09
N LEU A 316 27.74 -19.46 -1.27
CA LEU A 316 27.14 -20.74 -0.84
C LEU A 316 27.36 -21.79 -1.92
N HIS A 317 27.62 -23.04 -1.50
CA HIS A 317 27.77 -24.14 -2.42
C HIS A 317 26.40 -24.55 -2.98
N PRO A 318 26.17 -24.48 -4.31
CA PRO A 318 24.92 -24.95 -4.90
C PRO A 318 24.80 -26.46 -4.73
N LEU A 319 23.67 -26.93 -4.20
CA LEU A 319 23.34 -28.35 -4.10
C LEU A 319 22.58 -28.88 -5.32
N GLY A 320 22.18 -27.97 -6.22
CA GLY A 320 21.41 -28.26 -7.42
C GLY A 320 20.10 -27.49 -7.44
N ALA A 321 19.17 -27.92 -8.29
CA ALA A 321 17.83 -27.37 -8.36
C ALA A 321 16.79 -28.49 -8.42
N ILE A 322 15.61 -28.19 -7.89
CA ILE A 322 14.43 -29.04 -7.97
C ILE A 322 13.52 -28.47 -9.05
N GLU A 323 13.18 -29.29 -10.04
CA GLU A 323 12.15 -28.97 -11.03
C GLU A 323 10.85 -29.67 -10.62
N LEU A 324 9.77 -28.92 -10.48
CA LEU A 324 8.44 -29.43 -10.16
C LEU A 324 7.79 -29.91 -11.45
N SER A 325 8.07 -31.17 -11.82
CA SER A 325 7.52 -31.78 -13.02
C SER A 325 6.06 -32.17 -12.82
N SER A 326 5.15 -31.64 -13.62
CA SER A 326 3.82 -32.24 -13.82
C SER A 326 3.95 -33.46 -14.73
N ASN A 327 3.13 -34.49 -14.53
CA ASN A 327 3.18 -35.77 -15.28
C ASN A 327 2.86 -35.68 -16.80
N GLU A 328 2.78 -34.49 -17.39
CA GLU A 328 2.47 -34.30 -18.81
C GLU A 328 3.48 -33.39 -19.51
N THR A 329 3.95 -33.88 -20.67
CA THR A 329 4.84 -33.19 -21.58
C THR A 329 4.11 -32.02 -22.25
N GLU A 330 4.62 -30.81 -22.01
CA GLU A 330 3.99 -29.56 -22.37
C GLU A 330 3.97 -29.33 -23.90
N ALA A 331 2.81 -29.54 -24.52
CA ALA A 331 2.46 -28.90 -25.79
C ALA A 331 1.21 -28.02 -25.58
N ALA A 332 1.23 -27.21 -24.52
CA ALA A 332 0.18 -26.23 -24.28
C ALA A 332 0.43 -24.98 -25.11
N LEU A 333 -0.66 -24.38 -25.60
CA LEU A 333 -0.64 -23.04 -26.17
C LEU A 333 0.06 -22.10 -25.16
N ASP A 334 1.23 -21.59 -25.54
CA ASP A 334 2.04 -20.65 -24.75
C ASP A 334 1.37 -19.27 -24.76
N TRP A 335 0.28 -19.11 -24.01
CA TRP A 335 -0.37 -17.83 -23.72
C TRP A 335 0.04 -17.39 -22.31
N GLY A 336 0.32 -16.11 -22.15
CA GLY A 336 0.57 -15.51 -20.84
C GLY A 336 -0.70 -14.94 -20.21
N ASP A 337 -0.55 -13.95 -19.33
CA ASP A 337 -1.66 -13.19 -18.79
C ASP A 337 -2.34 -12.38 -19.89
N LEU A 338 -3.62 -12.66 -20.13
CA LEU A 338 -4.46 -11.92 -21.06
C LEU A 338 -4.77 -10.53 -20.47
N ILE A 339 -4.22 -9.49 -21.09
CA ILE A 339 -4.37 -8.09 -20.66
C ILE A 339 -5.64 -7.46 -21.27
N ASP A 340 -5.82 -7.61 -22.57
CA ASP A 340 -6.92 -6.98 -23.32
C ASP A 340 -7.23 -7.77 -24.59
N PHE A 341 -8.47 -7.66 -25.06
CA PHE A 341 -8.89 -8.29 -26.32
C PHE A 341 -10.05 -7.53 -26.97
N ASP A 342 -10.16 -7.70 -28.28
CA ASP A 342 -11.34 -7.27 -29.03
C ASP A 342 -11.64 -8.26 -30.17
N ILE A 343 -12.81 -8.13 -30.79
CA ILE A 343 -13.33 -9.06 -31.79
C ILE A 343 -13.58 -8.31 -33.09
N ASP A 344 -13.08 -8.84 -34.21
CA ASP A 344 -13.37 -8.25 -35.52
C ASP A 344 -14.70 -8.70 -36.13
N ASP A 345 -15.05 -8.07 -37.26
CA ASP A 345 -16.22 -8.39 -38.08
C ASP A 345 -16.24 -9.81 -38.68
N ARG A 346 -15.17 -10.60 -38.50
CA ARG A 346 -15.07 -11.99 -38.95
C ARG A 346 -15.06 -12.97 -37.77
N GLY A 347 -15.23 -12.48 -36.54
CA GLY A 347 -15.22 -13.30 -35.32
C GLY A 347 -13.82 -13.81 -34.94
N ARG A 348 -12.75 -13.13 -35.39
CA ARG A 348 -11.38 -13.38 -34.93
C ARG A 348 -11.06 -12.45 -33.77
N PHE A 349 -10.19 -12.91 -32.88
CA PHE A 349 -9.77 -12.16 -31.71
C PHE A 349 -8.41 -11.52 -31.97
N GLY A 350 -8.29 -10.24 -31.67
CA GLY A 350 -7.02 -9.60 -31.40
C GLY A 350 -6.79 -9.68 -29.90
N MET A 351 -5.62 -10.15 -29.49
CA MET A 351 -5.33 -10.47 -28.10
C MET A 351 -3.98 -9.90 -27.69
N LEU A 352 -3.96 -9.16 -26.59
CA LEU A 352 -2.75 -8.70 -25.93
C LEU A 352 -2.48 -9.56 -24.70
N ASP A 353 -1.30 -10.20 -24.63
CA ASP A 353 -0.90 -10.98 -23.47
C ASP A 353 0.46 -10.56 -22.89
N ARG A 354 0.78 -11.11 -21.71
CA ARG A 354 2.06 -10.95 -21.03
C ARG A 354 2.63 -12.30 -20.63
N SER A 355 3.74 -12.69 -21.23
CA SER A 355 4.46 -13.92 -20.92
C SER A 355 4.85 -13.99 -19.44
N HIS A 356 4.49 -15.09 -18.77
CA HIS A 356 4.90 -15.34 -17.38
C HIS A 356 6.42 -15.59 -17.25
N ARG A 357 7.11 -15.97 -18.34
CA ARG A 357 8.53 -16.37 -18.28
C ARG A 357 9.48 -15.18 -18.18
N ASP A 358 9.16 -14.13 -18.93
CA ASP A 358 10.04 -12.97 -19.11
C ASP A 358 9.30 -11.63 -18.98
N GLY A 359 8.00 -11.65 -18.69
CA GLY A 359 7.15 -10.46 -18.60
C GLY A 359 6.92 -9.75 -19.94
N SER A 360 7.40 -10.33 -21.06
CA SER A 360 7.27 -9.70 -22.37
C SER A 360 5.80 -9.65 -22.81
N GLN A 361 5.39 -8.54 -23.41
CA GLN A 361 4.05 -8.41 -23.96
C GLN A 361 4.01 -8.85 -25.42
N ARG A 362 2.93 -9.52 -25.82
CA ARG A 362 2.77 -10.00 -27.19
C ARG A 362 1.37 -9.68 -27.70
N LEU A 363 1.30 -9.34 -28.97
CA LEU A 363 0.06 -9.16 -29.68
C LEU A 363 -0.18 -10.37 -30.59
N MET A 364 -1.36 -10.96 -30.52
CA MET A 364 -1.72 -12.14 -31.28
C MET A 364 -3.06 -11.96 -31.98
N ARG A 365 -3.22 -12.62 -33.13
CA ARG A 365 -4.54 -12.86 -33.72
C ARG A 365 -4.88 -14.34 -33.58
N ILE A 366 -6.10 -14.60 -33.15
CA ILE A 366 -6.60 -15.92 -32.82
C ILE A 366 -7.92 -16.12 -33.57
N ASN A 367 -8.07 -17.25 -34.24
CA ASN A 367 -9.33 -17.59 -34.90
C ASN A 367 -10.37 -18.12 -33.89
N ALA A 368 -11.61 -18.30 -34.33
CA ALA A 368 -12.68 -18.84 -33.49
C ALA A 368 -12.40 -20.24 -32.91
N ALA A 369 -11.45 -21.00 -33.48
CA ALA A 369 -11.02 -22.30 -32.97
C ALA A 369 -9.88 -22.22 -31.94
N GLY A 370 -9.43 -21.01 -31.58
CA GLY A 370 -8.33 -20.80 -30.63
C GLY A 370 -6.94 -20.98 -31.23
N GLN A 371 -6.82 -21.10 -32.55
CA GLN A 371 -5.52 -21.22 -33.20
C GLN A 371 -4.94 -19.83 -33.44
N VAL A 372 -3.70 -19.64 -33.00
CA VAL A 372 -2.93 -18.42 -33.26
C VAL A 372 -2.46 -18.45 -34.71
N ASP A 373 -2.88 -17.47 -35.51
CA ASP A 373 -2.47 -17.36 -36.91
C ASP A 373 -1.37 -16.31 -37.13
N GLN A 374 -1.24 -15.33 -36.23
CA GLN A 374 -0.16 -14.35 -36.25
C GLN A 374 0.26 -13.91 -34.84
N ARG A 375 1.56 -13.63 -34.66
CA ARG A 375 2.15 -13.10 -33.43
C ARG A 375 3.08 -11.93 -33.72
N PHE A 376 3.05 -10.93 -32.86
CA PHE A 376 4.02 -9.85 -32.80
C PHE A 376 4.60 -9.77 -31.40
N ALA A 377 5.93 -9.78 -31.29
CA ALA A 377 6.59 -9.33 -30.07
C ALA A 377 6.43 -7.81 -29.96
N LEU A 378 6.10 -7.32 -28.77
CA LEU A 378 6.14 -5.91 -28.47
C LEU A 378 7.49 -5.61 -27.81
N ASP A 379 8.16 -4.54 -28.26
CA ASP A 379 9.43 -4.14 -27.69
C ASP A 379 9.22 -3.83 -26.20
N SER A 380 9.91 -4.58 -25.34
CA SER A 380 9.95 -4.35 -23.92
C SER A 380 10.91 -3.20 -23.63
N GLU A 381 10.49 -1.96 -23.90
CA GLU A 381 11.15 -0.83 -23.22
C GLU A 381 10.91 -1.04 -21.72
N ARG A 382 11.99 -1.20 -20.96
CA ARG A 382 12.00 -1.64 -19.55
C ARG A 382 10.88 -0.97 -18.74
N GLY A 383 10.05 -1.80 -18.11
CA GLY A 383 8.89 -1.40 -17.32
C GLY A 383 7.63 -2.07 -17.87
N ALA A 384 7.01 -2.96 -17.10
CA ALA A 384 5.72 -3.51 -17.48
C ALA A 384 4.70 -2.36 -17.44
N TRP A 385 4.25 -1.88 -18.59
CA TRP A 385 3.21 -0.87 -18.67
C TRP A 385 1.84 -1.55 -18.51
N PRO A 386 1.11 -1.31 -17.41
CA PRO A 386 -0.19 -1.95 -17.18
C PRO A 386 -1.30 -1.47 -18.13
N ASP A 387 -1.07 -0.35 -18.83
CA ASP A 387 -2.11 0.39 -19.57
C ASP A 387 -1.99 0.25 -21.09
N ALA A 388 -1.71 -0.97 -21.56
CA ALA A 388 -1.82 -1.28 -22.96
C ALA A 388 -3.29 -1.62 -23.30
N ARG A 389 -3.79 -1.10 -24.43
CA ARG A 389 -5.16 -1.30 -24.89
C ARG A 389 -5.20 -1.66 -26.36
N LEU A 390 -6.13 -2.52 -26.73
CA LEU A 390 -6.29 -3.05 -28.07
C LEU A 390 -7.75 -2.95 -28.50
N ILE A 391 -8.00 -2.32 -29.64
CA ILE A 391 -9.33 -2.30 -30.26
C ILE A 391 -9.25 -2.64 -31.74
N TRP A 392 -10.29 -3.29 -32.24
CA TRP A 392 -10.51 -3.46 -33.66
C TRP A 392 -11.12 -2.19 -34.27
N ILE A 393 -10.67 -1.84 -35.47
CA ILE A 393 -11.14 -0.64 -36.18
C ILE A 393 -11.97 -1.06 -37.38
N ALA A 394 -11.36 -1.75 -38.35
CA ALA A 394 -12.03 -2.24 -39.55
C ALA A 394 -11.19 -3.30 -40.26
N GLY A 395 -11.82 -4.35 -40.81
CA GLY A 395 -11.13 -5.41 -41.55
C GLY A 395 -9.97 -6.01 -40.76
N ASP A 396 -8.76 -5.94 -41.30
CA ASP A 396 -7.53 -6.44 -40.65
C ASP A 396 -6.77 -5.35 -39.86
N ARG A 397 -7.34 -4.14 -39.71
CA ARG A 397 -6.73 -2.99 -39.02
C ARG A 397 -7.20 -2.88 -37.56
N TRP A 398 -6.23 -2.79 -36.67
CA TRP A 398 -6.39 -2.66 -35.23
C TRP A 398 -5.56 -1.49 -34.70
N LEU A 399 -5.93 -0.98 -33.54
CA LEU A 399 -5.19 0.05 -32.83
C LEU A 399 -4.65 -0.54 -31.53
N LEU A 400 -3.33 -0.46 -31.33
CA LEU A 400 -2.68 -0.72 -30.07
C LEU A 400 -2.23 0.61 -29.47
N THR A 401 -2.60 0.89 -28.22
CA THR A 401 -2.05 2.01 -27.45
C THR A 401 -1.25 1.51 -26.26
N ARG A 402 -0.20 2.24 -25.89
CA ARG A 402 0.62 1.98 -24.70
C ARG A 402 0.99 3.28 -24.02
N SER A 403 0.80 3.38 -22.72
CA SER A 403 1.34 4.49 -21.92
C SER A 403 2.87 4.33 -21.81
N LEU A 404 3.63 5.38 -22.11
CA LEU A 404 5.10 5.41 -22.02
C LEU A 404 5.62 6.01 -20.73
N ASP A 405 4.79 6.78 -20.05
CA ASP A 405 5.05 7.40 -18.76
C ASP A 405 3.69 7.90 -18.23
N GLN A 406 3.71 8.57 -17.08
CA GLN A 406 2.52 9.19 -16.48
C GLN A 406 1.92 10.38 -17.28
N LYS A 407 2.53 10.75 -18.41
CA LYS A 407 2.21 11.96 -19.19
C LYS A 407 1.91 11.70 -20.66
N ARG A 408 2.35 10.57 -21.23
CA ARG A 408 2.28 10.29 -22.67
C ARG A 408 1.91 8.85 -22.97
N ALA A 409 1.10 8.68 -24.00
CA ALA A 409 0.84 7.40 -24.65
C ALA A 409 1.35 7.41 -26.10
N ILE A 410 1.70 6.24 -26.61
CA ILE A 410 1.93 5.97 -28.02
C ILE A 410 0.79 5.13 -28.58
N ALA A 411 0.62 5.22 -29.90
CA ALA A 411 -0.33 4.42 -30.65
C ALA A 411 0.33 3.83 -31.90
N GLU A 412 -0.07 2.61 -32.24
CA GLU A 412 0.37 1.89 -33.44
C GLU A 412 -0.82 1.27 -34.16
N TRP A 413 -0.87 1.48 -35.48
CA TRP A 413 -1.76 0.72 -36.35
C TRP A 413 -1.17 -0.66 -36.59
N ILE A 414 -1.96 -1.68 -36.31
CA ILE A 414 -1.63 -3.07 -36.57
C ILE A 414 -2.47 -3.55 -37.75
N ASP A 415 -1.81 -4.04 -38.79
CA ASP A 415 -2.45 -4.69 -39.92
C ASP A 415 -2.07 -6.17 -39.92
N PHE A 416 -2.98 -7.03 -39.46
CA PHE A 416 -2.77 -8.48 -39.44
C PHE A 416 -2.90 -9.12 -40.83
N GLY A 417 -3.35 -8.39 -41.85
CA GLY A 417 -3.38 -8.87 -43.23
C GLY A 417 -1.99 -8.79 -43.85
N SER A 418 -1.29 -7.67 -43.65
CA SER A 418 0.08 -7.47 -44.15
C SER A 418 1.18 -7.84 -43.16
N GLY A 419 0.84 -8.05 -41.89
CA GLY A 419 1.80 -8.29 -40.82
C GLY A 419 2.62 -7.05 -40.44
N LYS A 420 2.07 -5.86 -40.63
CA LYS A 420 2.79 -4.59 -40.40
C LYS A 420 2.29 -3.88 -39.16
N ARG A 421 3.24 -3.28 -38.44
CA ARG A 421 3.01 -2.32 -37.36
C ARG A 421 3.47 -0.95 -37.84
N THR A 422 2.60 0.05 -37.78
CA THR A 422 2.90 1.41 -38.23
C THR A 422 2.56 2.40 -37.11
N PRO A 423 3.54 3.17 -36.61
CA PRO A 423 3.24 4.23 -35.64
C PRO A 423 2.17 5.20 -36.17
N VAL A 424 1.26 5.59 -35.30
CA VAL A 424 0.29 6.65 -35.59
C VAL A 424 1.05 7.98 -35.59
N LYS A 425 1.18 8.61 -36.75
CA LYS A 425 1.93 9.87 -36.89
C LYS A 425 1.20 10.98 -36.15
N GLU A 426 1.95 11.86 -35.48
CA GLU A 426 1.40 13.03 -34.77
C GLU A 426 0.44 12.66 -33.61
N PHE A 427 0.53 11.43 -33.09
CA PHE A 427 -0.27 11.02 -31.94
C PHE A 427 0.26 11.63 -30.65
N GLU A 428 -0.49 12.60 -30.12
CA GLU A 428 -0.23 13.25 -28.83
C GLU A 428 -1.40 12.99 -27.89
N SER A 429 -1.18 12.16 -26.88
CA SER A 429 -2.19 11.84 -25.87
C SER A 429 -1.53 11.58 -24.52
N PRO A 430 -2.18 11.98 -23.40
CA PRO A 430 -1.87 11.42 -22.09
C PRO A 430 -2.13 9.90 -22.07
N PRO A 431 -1.71 9.20 -20.98
CA PRO A 431 -2.00 7.80 -20.72
C PRO A 431 -3.46 7.45 -21.01
N ILE A 432 -3.68 6.34 -21.70
CA ILE A 432 -5.01 5.88 -22.10
C ILE A 432 -5.42 4.73 -21.20
N ILE A 433 -6.61 4.83 -20.60
CA ILE A 433 -7.14 3.81 -19.70
C ILE A 433 -8.27 3.00 -20.32
N ALA A 434 -8.95 3.55 -21.33
CA ALA A 434 -10.02 2.87 -22.09
C ALA A 434 -10.14 3.45 -23.51
N LEU A 435 -10.62 2.61 -24.43
CA LEU A 435 -10.74 2.91 -25.86
C LEU A 435 -12.05 2.38 -26.43
N ALA A 436 -12.59 3.11 -27.39
CA ALA A 436 -13.72 2.65 -28.20
C ALA A 436 -13.57 3.08 -29.65
N ARG A 437 -13.97 2.20 -30.57
CA ARG A 437 -14.00 2.49 -32.01
C ARG A 437 -15.06 3.56 -32.30
N ALA A 438 -14.71 4.57 -33.10
CA ALA A 438 -15.64 5.54 -33.64
C ALA A 438 -15.97 5.26 -35.11
N SER A 439 -16.92 6.00 -35.67
CA SER A 439 -17.22 5.96 -37.11
C SER A 439 -16.02 6.39 -37.96
N GLU A 440 -16.04 6.06 -39.25
CA GLU A 440 -15.03 6.46 -40.25
C GLU A 440 -13.59 5.99 -39.95
N GLY A 441 -13.42 5.01 -39.07
CA GLY A 441 -12.11 4.45 -38.70
C GLY A 441 -11.37 5.27 -37.64
N GLY A 442 -12.01 6.26 -37.02
CA GLY A 442 -11.51 6.97 -35.85
C GLY A 442 -11.72 6.19 -34.54
N PHE A 443 -11.40 6.83 -33.42
CA PHE A 443 -11.58 6.25 -32.09
C PHE A 443 -11.77 7.32 -31.02
N VAL A 444 -12.35 6.92 -29.89
CA VAL A 444 -12.49 7.72 -28.67
C VAL A 444 -11.67 7.07 -27.56
N ALA A 445 -11.01 7.88 -26.75
CA ALA A 445 -10.17 7.43 -25.64
C ALA A 445 -10.54 8.16 -24.35
N LEU A 446 -10.52 7.42 -23.23
CA LEU A 446 -10.39 8.02 -21.91
C LEU A 446 -8.91 8.11 -21.55
N THR A 447 -8.50 9.31 -21.17
CA THR A 447 -7.11 9.63 -20.82
C THR A 447 -7.00 10.06 -19.37
N GLN A 448 -5.86 9.75 -18.73
CA GLN A 448 -5.52 10.18 -17.38
C GLN A 448 -4.14 10.81 -17.36
N LEU A 449 -4.06 12.10 -17.07
CA LEU A 449 -2.80 12.80 -16.87
C LEU A 449 -2.49 12.87 -15.36
N PHE A 450 -1.34 12.35 -14.95
CA PHE A 450 -0.90 12.47 -13.57
C PHE A 450 -0.05 13.74 -13.39
N GLU A 451 -0.59 14.71 -12.65
CA GLU A 451 0.09 15.94 -12.28
C GLU A 451 0.32 15.98 -10.76
N GLY A 452 1.47 15.47 -10.32
CA GLY A 452 1.80 15.44 -8.90
C GLY A 452 0.97 14.39 -8.14
N TYR A 453 -0.01 14.84 -7.36
CA TYR A 453 -0.95 14.00 -6.61
C TYR A 453 -2.37 14.05 -7.20
N THR A 454 -2.57 14.80 -8.29
CA THR A 454 -3.85 14.94 -8.96
C THR A 454 -3.85 14.10 -10.23
N ILE A 455 -4.96 13.44 -10.50
CA ILE A 455 -5.25 12.78 -11.77
C ILE A 455 -6.24 13.67 -12.50
N ILE A 456 -5.93 14.04 -13.74
CA ILE A 456 -6.81 14.81 -14.59
C ILE A 456 -7.32 13.87 -15.68
N GLY A 457 -8.59 13.49 -15.59
CA GLY A 457 -9.30 12.72 -16.59
C GLY A 457 -9.76 13.57 -17.77
N ALA A 458 -9.78 12.99 -18.97
CA ALA A 458 -10.41 13.59 -20.14
C ALA A 458 -10.90 12.54 -21.14
N LEU A 459 -11.99 12.84 -21.84
CA LEU A 459 -12.49 12.09 -23.00
C LEU A 459 -12.01 12.79 -24.26
N ARG A 460 -11.37 12.05 -25.17
CA ARG A 460 -10.80 12.60 -26.41
C ARG A 460 -11.22 11.77 -27.61
N ALA A 461 -11.59 12.43 -28.71
CA ALA A 461 -11.79 11.76 -30.00
C ALA A 461 -10.64 12.02 -30.95
N PHE A 462 -10.36 11.02 -31.79
CA PHE A 462 -9.27 11.02 -32.76
C PHE A 462 -9.77 10.58 -34.13
N SER A 463 -9.19 11.16 -35.18
CA SER A 463 -9.45 10.76 -36.57
C SER A 463 -8.84 9.39 -36.91
N ALA A 464 -9.11 8.87 -38.10
CA ALA A 464 -8.51 7.63 -38.61
C ALA A 464 -6.98 7.72 -38.80
N GLU A 465 -6.41 8.92 -38.79
CA GLU A 465 -4.96 9.19 -38.80
C GLU A 465 -4.39 9.38 -37.39
N GLY A 466 -5.25 9.42 -36.37
CA GLY A 466 -4.87 9.65 -34.97
C GLY A 466 -4.77 11.12 -34.55
N ARG A 467 -5.35 12.04 -35.33
CA ARG A 467 -5.35 13.47 -34.99
C ARG A 467 -6.47 13.79 -34.00
N PRO A 468 -6.22 14.59 -32.94
CA PRO A 468 -7.25 14.96 -32.00
C PRO A 468 -8.34 15.80 -32.69
N LEU A 469 -9.61 15.46 -32.42
CA LEU A 469 -10.79 16.13 -32.99
C LEU A 469 -11.45 17.04 -31.95
N TRP A 470 -11.69 16.52 -30.74
CA TRP A 470 -12.30 17.26 -29.63
C TRP A 470 -11.90 16.65 -28.28
N THR A 471 -12.17 17.37 -27.19
CA THR A 471 -11.87 16.93 -25.81
C THR A 471 -12.94 17.41 -24.85
N VAL A 472 -13.37 16.54 -23.93
CA VAL A 472 -14.17 16.88 -22.75
C VAL A 472 -13.29 16.65 -21.52
N GLY A 473 -13.20 17.66 -20.65
CA GLY A 473 -12.36 17.61 -19.45
C GLY A 473 -13.08 17.02 -18.24
N GLU A 474 -12.45 17.12 -17.08
CA GLU A 474 -13.00 16.72 -15.78
C GLU A 474 -13.27 17.94 -14.90
N ASN A 475 -14.48 18.01 -14.33
CA ASN A 475 -14.87 19.03 -13.36
C ASN A 475 -16.07 18.55 -12.53
N TYR A 476 -15.83 18.25 -11.26
CA TYR A 476 -16.85 17.76 -10.32
C TYR A 476 -18.06 18.68 -10.19
N GLY A 477 -17.90 20.00 -10.36
CA GLY A 477 -18.99 20.97 -10.26
C GLY A 477 -19.83 21.14 -11.52
N ASP A 478 -19.46 20.50 -12.63
CA ASP A 478 -20.12 20.65 -13.93
C ASP A 478 -20.60 19.31 -14.47
N GLN A 479 -21.91 19.13 -14.50
CA GLN A 479 -22.55 17.90 -15.02
C GLN A 479 -22.21 17.59 -16.48
N THR A 480 -21.73 18.56 -17.27
CA THR A 480 -21.35 18.34 -18.67
C THR A 480 -19.92 17.79 -18.82
N GLN A 481 -19.09 17.93 -17.79
CA GLN A 481 -17.71 17.44 -17.75
C GLN A 481 -17.62 16.08 -17.05
N LEU A 482 -16.50 15.38 -17.15
CA LEU A 482 -16.32 14.07 -16.49
C LEU A 482 -16.12 14.22 -14.97
N PHE A 483 -16.35 13.11 -14.26
CA PHE A 483 -15.95 12.89 -12.87
C PHE A 483 -15.66 11.40 -12.59
N GLY A 484 -14.39 11.04 -12.45
CA GLY A 484 -13.99 9.66 -12.13
C GLY A 484 -14.45 8.64 -13.19
N ALA A 485 -14.32 8.98 -14.48
CA ALA A 485 -14.61 8.12 -15.60
C ALA A 485 -13.62 6.94 -15.70
N VAL A 486 -14.14 5.73 -15.97
CA VAL A 486 -13.34 4.48 -15.97
C VAL A 486 -13.41 3.68 -17.26
N ASP A 487 -14.50 3.81 -18.04
CA ASP A 487 -14.64 3.10 -19.32
C ASP A 487 -15.48 3.90 -20.31
N VAL A 488 -15.29 3.63 -21.61
CA VAL A 488 -15.98 4.31 -22.71
C VAL A 488 -16.40 3.32 -23.79
N SER A 489 -17.55 3.57 -24.39
CA SER A 489 -18.03 2.82 -25.54
C SER A 489 -18.76 3.74 -26.52
N VAL A 490 -18.87 3.33 -27.78
CA VAL A 490 -19.54 4.11 -28.83
C VAL A 490 -20.66 3.27 -29.42
N ARG A 491 -21.85 3.85 -29.53
CA ARG A 491 -23.03 3.23 -30.13
C ARG A 491 -22.94 3.30 -31.66
N GLU A 492 -23.71 2.46 -32.35
CA GLU A 492 -23.75 2.46 -33.82
C GLU A 492 -24.17 3.81 -34.44
N ASN A 493 -24.98 4.59 -33.72
CA ASN A 493 -25.40 5.92 -34.14
C ASN A 493 -24.32 7.01 -33.92
N GLY A 494 -23.17 6.66 -33.35
CA GLY A 494 -22.06 7.57 -33.05
C GLY A 494 -22.09 8.19 -31.66
N ASP A 495 -23.13 7.94 -30.84
CA ASP A 495 -23.18 8.43 -29.46
C ASP A 495 -22.08 7.77 -28.62
N VAL A 496 -21.37 8.58 -27.86
CA VAL A 496 -20.34 8.16 -26.92
C VAL A 496 -20.95 8.01 -25.54
N VAL A 497 -20.81 6.82 -24.95
CA VAL A 497 -21.27 6.52 -23.60
C VAL A 497 -20.05 6.32 -22.70
N VAL A 498 -20.01 7.05 -21.59
CA VAL A 498 -18.93 7.03 -20.61
C VAL A 498 -19.45 6.51 -19.28
N LEU A 499 -18.74 5.55 -18.69
CA LEU A 499 -19.03 5.04 -17.35
C LEU A 499 -18.24 5.83 -16.30
N GLU A 500 -18.94 6.45 -15.35
CA GLU A 500 -18.35 7.08 -14.18
C GLU A 500 -18.49 6.18 -12.96
N ASN A 501 -17.36 5.73 -12.40
CA ASN A 501 -17.37 4.92 -11.18
C ASN A 501 -17.67 5.78 -9.95
N ALA A 502 -17.06 6.96 -9.85
CA ALA A 502 -17.26 7.87 -8.72
C ALA A 502 -18.68 8.46 -8.71
N GLY A 503 -19.18 8.86 -9.89
CA GLY A 503 -20.55 9.36 -10.06
C GLY A 503 -21.63 8.28 -10.11
N LYS A 504 -21.27 6.99 -10.21
CA LYS A 504 -22.20 5.84 -10.32
C LYS A 504 -23.26 6.06 -11.43
N GLN A 505 -22.82 6.56 -12.58
CA GLN A 505 -23.70 7.00 -13.67
C GLN A 505 -23.08 6.75 -15.05
N LEU A 506 -23.92 6.81 -16.09
CA LEU A 506 -23.49 6.89 -17.49
C LEU A 506 -23.66 8.31 -18.00
N LYS A 507 -22.62 8.87 -18.62
CA LYS A 507 -22.70 10.12 -19.38
C LYS A 507 -22.75 9.86 -20.87
N HIS A 508 -23.57 10.63 -21.56
CA HIS A 508 -23.80 10.51 -22.99
C HIS A 508 -23.32 11.77 -23.69
N TYR A 509 -22.54 11.59 -24.76
CA TYR A 509 -22.05 12.66 -25.62
C TYR A 509 -22.34 12.31 -27.07
N ASP A 510 -22.53 13.32 -27.91
CA ASP A 510 -22.58 13.08 -29.36
C ASP A 510 -21.17 12.85 -29.94
N GLN A 511 -21.12 12.53 -31.24
CA GLN A 511 -19.87 12.35 -31.99
C GLN A 511 -18.97 13.61 -32.06
N HIS A 512 -19.44 14.76 -31.57
CA HIS A 512 -18.73 16.04 -31.51
C HIS A 512 -18.34 16.44 -30.06
N GLY A 513 -18.57 15.56 -29.08
CA GLY A 513 -18.26 15.80 -27.67
C GLY A 513 -19.27 16.69 -26.95
N GLN A 514 -20.45 16.93 -27.52
CA GLN A 514 -21.51 17.69 -26.87
C GLN A 514 -22.29 16.79 -25.91
N TYR A 515 -22.48 17.26 -24.68
CA TYR A 515 -23.21 16.53 -23.64
C TYR A 515 -24.69 16.39 -24.00
N LEU A 516 -25.18 15.15 -24.02
CA LEU A 516 -26.56 14.79 -24.34
C LEU A 516 -27.40 14.52 -23.09
N GLY A 517 -26.78 14.04 -22.02
CA GLY A 517 -27.47 13.70 -20.79
C GLY A 517 -26.71 12.71 -19.91
N THR A 518 -27.33 12.36 -18.79
CA THR A 518 -26.81 11.39 -17.82
C THR A 518 -27.88 10.40 -17.43
N THR A 519 -27.47 9.15 -17.18
CA THR A 519 -28.30 8.09 -16.63
C THR A 519 -27.76 7.67 -15.26
N SER A 520 -28.56 7.83 -14.21
CA SER A 520 -28.24 7.30 -12.88
C SER A 520 -28.33 5.77 -12.89
N LEU A 521 -27.23 5.09 -12.56
CA LEU A 521 -27.25 3.63 -12.48
C LEU A 521 -28.08 3.16 -11.29
N ALA A 522 -28.05 3.87 -10.17
CA ALA A 522 -28.81 3.51 -8.98
C ALA A 522 -30.33 3.54 -9.23
N GLU A 523 -30.81 4.57 -9.94
CA GLU A 523 -32.21 4.70 -10.33
C GLU A 523 -32.59 3.62 -11.35
N ALA A 524 -31.78 3.42 -12.40
CA ALA A 524 -32.04 2.43 -13.44
C ALA A 524 -32.06 1.00 -12.88
N TRP A 525 -31.16 0.67 -11.96
CA TRP A 525 -31.01 -0.67 -11.41
C TRP A 525 -31.95 -0.97 -10.24
N GLY A 526 -32.56 0.08 -9.66
CA GLY A 526 -33.33 -0.04 -8.42
C GLY A 526 -32.48 -0.49 -7.21
N ARG A 527 -31.15 -0.35 -7.31
CA ARG A 527 -30.18 -0.67 -6.26
C ARG A 527 -28.93 0.18 -6.41
N GLU A 528 -28.23 0.40 -5.31
CA GLU A 528 -26.93 1.06 -5.36
C GLU A 528 -25.92 0.21 -6.15
N PRO A 529 -25.19 0.77 -7.13
CA PRO A 529 -24.07 0.13 -7.76
C PRO A 529 -22.92 -0.07 -6.77
N ASN A 530 -22.25 -1.23 -6.81
CA ASN A 530 -21.13 -1.48 -5.92
C ASN A 530 -19.86 -0.79 -6.45
N TYR A 531 -19.31 -1.30 -7.54
CA TYR A 531 -18.11 -0.79 -8.17
C TYR A 531 -18.14 -1.00 -9.70
N PRO A 532 -18.87 -0.15 -10.45
CA PRO A 532 -18.91 -0.23 -11.90
C PRO A 532 -17.52 -0.04 -12.54
N THR A 533 -17.01 -1.01 -13.29
CA THR A 533 -15.64 -0.98 -13.82
C THR A 533 -15.54 -1.14 -15.33
N SER A 534 -16.56 -1.65 -16.01
CA SER A 534 -16.53 -1.80 -17.45
C SER A 534 -17.89 -1.57 -18.12
N LEU A 535 -17.85 -1.08 -19.35
CA LEU A 535 -18.94 -0.74 -20.23
C LEU A 535 -18.71 -1.34 -21.62
N SER A 536 -19.75 -1.93 -22.21
CA SER A 536 -19.77 -2.25 -23.64
C SER A 536 -21.12 -1.91 -24.23
N THR A 537 -21.12 -1.27 -25.39
CA THR A 537 -22.30 -1.25 -26.27
C THR A 537 -22.47 -2.62 -26.91
N ILE A 538 -23.73 -2.97 -27.14
CA ILE A 538 -24.17 -4.18 -27.82
C ILE A 538 -25.27 -3.80 -28.83
N ASP A 539 -25.78 -4.77 -29.59
CA ASP A 539 -26.80 -4.54 -30.61
C ASP A 539 -27.99 -3.67 -30.13
N ALA A 540 -28.54 -2.86 -31.04
CA ALA A 540 -29.70 -1.98 -30.83
C ALA A 540 -29.50 -0.86 -29.78
N GLY A 541 -28.25 -0.43 -29.55
CA GLY A 541 -27.93 0.69 -28.66
C GLY A 541 -28.00 0.35 -27.16
N ALA A 542 -28.22 -0.92 -26.83
CA ALA A 542 -28.14 -1.43 -25.48
C ALA A 542 -26.70 -1.40 -24.96
N VAL A 543 -26.55 -1.41 -23.63
CA VAL A 543 -25.26 -1.39 -22.95
C VAL A 543 -25.19 -2.47 -21.88
N ILE A 544 -23.98 -2.96 -21.63
CA ILE A 544 -23.66 -3.86 -20.54
C ILE A 544 -22.67 -3.17 -19.61
N VAL A 545 -22.96 -3.23 -18.31
CA VAL A 545 -22.08 -2.70 -17.27
C VAL A 545 -21.65 -3.84 -16.35
N HIS A 546 -20.34 -3.96 -16.13
CA HIS A 546 -19.78 -4.82 -15.09
C HIS A 546 -19.68 -4.04 -13.78
N ASP A 547 -20.45 -4.46 -12.79
CA ASP A 547 -20.47 -3.98 -11.41
C ASP A 547 -19.63 -4.93 -10.54
N PHE A 548 -18.34 -4.65 -10.41
CA PHE A 548 -17.40 -5.50 -9.66
C PHE A 548 -17.89 -5.67 -8.21
N GLY A 549 -18.01 -6.92 -7.76
CA GLY A 549 -18.56 -7.25 -6.43
C GLY A 549 -20.07 -7.07 -6.27
N GLY A 550 -20.76 -6.55 -7.29
CA GLY A 550 -22.20 -6.38 -7.34
C GLY A 550 -22.96 -7.71 -7.41
N LYS A 551 -24.24 -7.67 -7.04
CA LYS A 551 -25.18 -8.81 -7.12
C LYS A 551 -26.49 -8.37 -7.78
N PRO A 552 -26.72 -8.67 -9.06
CA PRO A 552 -25.81 -9.34 -10.00
C PRO A 552 -24.60 -8.47 -10.36
N SER A 553 -23.49 -9.11 -10.80
CA SER A 553 -22.24 -8.41 -11.13
C SER A 553 -22.20 -7.88 -12.56
N VAL A 554 -23.11 -8.31 -13.43
CA VAL A 554 -23.28 -7.78 -14.79
C VAL A 554 -24.72 -7.34 -14.95
N VAL A 555 -24.93 -6.13 -15.46
CA VAL A 555 -26.25 -5.55 -15.72
C VAL A 555 -26.33 -5.15 -17.18
N ARG A 556 -27.38 -5.63 -17.88
CA ARG A 556 -27.69 -5.25 -19.26
C ARG A 556 -28.83 -4.25 -19.25
N MET A 557 -28.62 -3.10 -19.89
CA MET A 557 -29.62 -2.06 -20.07
C MET A 557 -29.92 -1.87 -21.56
N ASP A 558 -31.18 -1.64 -21.90
CA ASP A 558 -31.55 -1.29 -23.27
C ASP A 558 -31.23 0.18 -23.61
N GLY A 559 -31.58 0.60 -24.82
CA GLY A 559 -31.33 1.98 -25.28
C GLY A 559 -32.05 3.05 -24.46
N ASP A 560 -33.14 2.69 -23.78
CA ASP A 560 -33.96 3.54 -22.90
C ASP A 560 -33.51 3.47 -21.43
N ALA A 561 -32.32 2.90 -21.20
CA ALA A 561 -31.72 2.69 -19.87
C ALA A 561 -32.55 1.81 -18.92
N GLN A 562 -33.44 0.97 -19.44
CA GLN A 562 -34.15 -0.02 -18.62
C GLN A 562 -33.34 -1.30 -18.50
N VAL A 563 -33.30 -1.86 -17.29
CA VAL A 563 -32.62 -3.14 -17.06
C VAL A 563 -33.40 -4.27 -17.73
N SER A 564 -32.76 -4.92 -18.70
CA SER A 564 -33.32 -6.06 -19.43
C SER A 564 -32.86 -7.40 -18.86
N ALA A 565 -31.66 -7.44 -18.26
CA ALA A 565 -31.13 -8.63 -17.60
C ALA A 565 -30.05 -8.28 -16.58
N GLY A 566 -29.82 -9.18 -15.63
CA GLY A 566 -28.65 -9.13 -14.77
C GLY A 566 -28.22 -10.53 -14.35
N PHE A 567 -26.91 -10.80 -14.38
CA PHE A 567 -26.34 -12.11 -14.10
C PHE A 567 -24.93 -12.00 -13.50
N THR A 568 -24.40 -13.11 -12.99
CA THR A 568 -23.02 -13.21 -12.51
C THR A 568 -22.33 -14.32 -13.29
N PRO A 569 -21.30 -14.01 -14.10
CA PRO A 569 -20.62 -15.00 -14.92
C PRO A 569 -20.04 -16.17 -14.12
N GLN A 570 -20.20 -17.38 -14.65
CA GLN A 570 -19.71 -18.62 -14.02
C GLN A 570 -19.56 -19.77 -15.01
N HIS A 571 -18.74 -20.77 -14.67
CA HIS A 571 -18.67 -22.04 -15.39
C HIS A 571 -19.93 -22.91 -15.17
N PRO A 572 -20.19 -23.90 -16.03
CA PRO A 572 -21.36 -24.80 -15.90
C PRO A 572 -21.43 -25.57 -14.57
N ASN A 573 -20.28 -25.83 -13.93
CA ASN A 573 -20.17 -26.47 -12.62
C ASN A 573 -20.46 -25.52 -11.44
N GLY A 574 -20.80 -24.24 -11.70
CA GLY A 574 -21.07 -23.23 -10.68
C GLY A 574 -19.84 -22.47 -10.19
N GLN A 575 -18.63 -22.86 -10.63
CA GLN A 575 -17.40 -22.13 -10.33
C GLN A 575 -17.47 -20.74 -10.93
N ARG A 576 -17.27 -19.71 -10.10
CA ARG A 576 -17.14 -18.34 -10.60
C ARG A 576 -15.72 -18.11 -11.09
N PHE A 577 -15.54 -17.08 -11.89
CA PHE A 577 -14.23 -16.59 -12.27
C PHE A 577 -14.19 -15.07 -12.12
N ARG A 578 -12.99 -14.51 -11.94
CA ARG A 578 -12.80 -13.07 -11.94
C ARG A 578 -12.84 -12.58 -13.38
N LEU A 579 -13.87 -11.82 -13.73
CA LEU A 579 -13.91 -11.12 -15.01
C LEU A 579 -12.80 -10.06 -15.02
N GLN A 580 -11.82 -10.23 -15.90
CA GLN A 580 -10.76 -9.24 -16.13
C GLN A 580 -11.08 -8.43 -17.40
N GLY A 581 -10.88 -7.12 -17.36
CA GLY A 581 -11.14 -6.24 -18.50
C GLY A 581 -12.62 -6.18 -18.93
N HIS A 582 -12.85 -6.11 -20.24
CA HIS A 582 -14.14 -5.83 -20.85
C HIS A 582 -14.94 -7.09 -21.21
N LEU A 583 -16.27 -6.96 -21.21
CA LEU A 583 -17.17 -7.86 -21.94
C LEU A 583 -17.28 -7.37 -23.38
N ARG A 584 -17.15 -8.27 -24.37
CA ARG A 584 -17.31 -7.94 -25.80
C ARG A 584 -18.43 -8.78 -26.40
N GLN A 585 -19.25 -8.18 -27.25
CA GLN A 585 -20.22 -8.95 -28.03
C GLN A 585 -19.54 -9.47 -29.31
N GLY A 586 -19.62 -10.78 -29.53
CA GLY A 586 -19.18 -11.39 -30.78
C GLY A 586 -20.20 -11.22 -31.90
N ILE A 587 -19.79 -11.52 -33.13
CA ILE A 587 -20.66 -11.48 -34.32
C ILE A 587 -21.85 -12.45 -34.25
N ASP A 588 -21.81 -13.44 -33.35
CA ASP A 588 -22.91 -14.36 -33.06
C ASP A 588 -23.92 -13.80 -32.03
N GLY A 589 -23.74 -12.54 -31.64
CA GLY A 589 -24.55 -11.85 -30.63
C GLY A 589 -24.27 -12.32 -29.19
N LYS A 590 -23.34 -13.26 -28.99
CA LYS A 590 -22.96 -13.79 -27.68
C LYS A 590 -21.93 -12.91 -27.01
N LEU A 591 -21.88 -12.98 -25.68
CA LEU A 591 -20.90 -12.24 -24.90
C LEU A 591 -19.64 -13.07 -24.72
N TRP A 592 -18.50 -12.41 -24.83
CA TRP A 592 -17.18 -12.94 -24.54
C TRP A 592 -16.59 -12.17 -23.37
N ALA A 593 -16.00 -12.92 -22.45
CA ALA A 593 -15.27 -12.45 -21.28
C ALA A 593 -13.85 -13.03 -21.30
N ASN A 594 -13.02 -12.56 -20.38
CA ASN A 594 -11.78 -13.26 -20.04
C ASN A 594 -11.58 -13.34 -18.52
N ASP A 595 -10.88 -14.37 -18.08
CA ASP A 595 -10.51 -14.61 -16.68
C ASP A 595 -9.06 -14.20 -16.36
N GLY A 596 -8.36 -13.57 -17.32
CA GLY A 596 -6.92 -13.29 -17.26
C GLY A 596 -6.04 -14.35 -17.93
N SER A 597 -6.58 -15.50 -18.37
CA SER A 597 -5.77 -16.52 -19.07
C SER A 597 -6.48 -17.15 -20.27
N THR A 598 -7.81 -17.05 -20.33
CA THR A 598 -8.65 -17.65 -21.37
C THR A 598 -9.76 -16.71 -21.81
N LEU A 599 -10.22 -16.92 -23.04
CA LEU A 599 -11.43 -16.30 -23.57
C LEU A 599 -12.62 -17.23 -23.31
N LEU A 600 -13.69 -16.66 -22.76
CA LEU A 600 -14.87 -17.37 -22.28
C LEU A 600 -16.11 -16.84 -23.00
N ARG A 601 -16.78 -17.69 -23.78
CA ARG A 601 -18.08 -17.34 -24.37
C ARG A 601 -19.19 -17.67 -23.39
N LEU A 602 -20.08 -16.71 -23.16
CA LEU A 602 -21.20 -16.80 -22.24
C LEU A 602 -22.53 -17.01 -22.98
N ASP A 603 -23.40 -17.82 -22.39
CA ASP A 603 -24.80 -17.91 -22.79
C ASP A 603 -25.63 -16.73 -22.26
N GLY A 604 -26.95 -16.74 -22.49
CA GLY A 604 -27.85 -15.65 -22.08
C GLY A 604 -28.00 -15.49 -20.56
N ASP A 605 -27.66 -16.52 -19.79
CA ASP A 605 -27.71 -16.55 -18.32
C ASP A 605 -26.33 -16.24 -17.70
N GLY A 606 -25.32 -15.97 -18.52
CA GLY A 606 -23.94 -15.71 -18.09
C GLY A 606 -23.12 -16.97 -17.81
N ARG A 607 -23.54 -18.15 -18.26
CA ARG A 607 -22.75 -19.38 -18.08
C ARG A 607 -21.77 -19.59 -19.22
N VAL A 608 -20.56 -20.05 -18.90
CA VAL A 608 -19.54 -20.37 -19.90
C VAL A 608 -19.98 -21.58 -20.72
N GLU A 609 -20.19 -21.40 -22.03
CA GLU A 609 -20.51 -22.48 -22.97
C GLU A 609 -19.33 -22.87 -23.88
N HIS A 610 -18.32 -22.00 -23.99
CA HIS A 610 -17.13 -22.25 -24.79
C HIS A 610 -15.89 -21.58 -24.19
N ILE A 611 -14.74 -22.25 -24.30
CA ILE A 611 -13.45 -21.79 -23.78
C ILE A 611 -12.41 -21.87 -24.89
N VAL A 612 -11.71 -20.77 -25.10
CA VAL A 612 -10.60 -20.64 -26.03
C VAL A 612 -9.34 -20.31 -25.21
N GLY A 613 -8.34 -21.21 -25.22
CA GLY A 613 -7.09 -21.08 -24.46
C GLY A 613 -6.77 -22.19 -23.48
N PRO A 614 -5.68 -22.05 -22.69
CA PRO A 614 -5.25 -23.04 -21.71
C PRO A 614 -6.26 -23.17 -20.56
N ARG A 615 -6.92 -24.33 -20.47
CA ARG A 615 -7.89 -24.62 -19.41
C ARG A 615 -7.20 -24.73 -18.05
N ALA A 616 -7.87 -24.21 -17.03
CA ALA A 616 -7.49 -24.43 -15.64
C ALA A 616 -7.94 -25.84 -15.25
N GLU A 617 -6.97 -26.74 -15.03
CA GLU A 617 -7.22 -28.15 -14.69
C GLU A 617 -6.57 -28.46 -13.35
N PRO A 618 -7.33 -28.80 -12.29
CA PRO A 618 -6.77 -29.00 -10.94
C PRO A 618 -5.67 -30.06 -10.84
N ASN A 619 -5.61 -31.01 -11.77
CA ASN A 619 -4.58 -32.05 -11.81
C ASN A 619 -3.28 -31.60 -12.49
N ARG A 620 -3.22 -30.37 -12.99
CA ARG A 620 -2.05 -29.80 -13.64
C ARG A 620 -1.62 -28.53 -12.92
N LEU A 621 -0.43 -28.56 -12.34
CA LEU A 621 0.18 -27.36 -11.76
C LEU A 621 0.43 -26.36 -12.88
N GLY A 622 -0.11 -25.16 -12.77
CA GLY A 622 0.09 -24.00 -13.63
C GLY A 622 1.08 -23.03 -13.01
N GLU A 623 0.63 -21.81 -12.73
CA GLU A 623 1.38 -20.78 -12.01
C GLU A 623 1.26 -21.04 -10.50
N ILE A 624 2.39 -20.95 -9.79
CA ILE A 624 2.43 -21.20 -8.35
C ILE A 624 2.17 -19.87 -7.63
N ALA A 625 1.03 -19.78 -6.95
CA ALA A 625 0.66 -18.59 -6.18
C ALA A 625 1.46 -18.46 -4.88
N THR A 626 1.71 -19.60 -4.24
CA THR A 626 2.60 -19.70 -3.07
C THR A 626 3.07 -21.13 -2.87
N MET A 627 4.11 -21.28 -2.04
CA MET A 627 4.71 -22.55 -1.75
C MET A 627 5.04 -22.68 -0.26
N LEU A 628 5.03 -23.91 0.22
CA LEU A 628 5.47 -24.29 1.56
C LEU A 628 6.37 -25.52 1.46
N VAL A 629 7.43 -25.56 2.26
CA VAL A 629 8.28 -26.74 2.40
C VAL A 629 8.12 -27.31 3.81
N SER A 630 7.72 -28.58 3.90
CA SER A 630 7.62 -29.30 5.19
C SER A 630 8.99 -29.62 5.77
N ARG A 631 9.04 -30.00 7.06
CA ARG A 631 10.29 -30.46 7.71
C ARG A 631 10.92 -31.67 7.01
N GLN A 632 10.13 -32.52 6.36
CA GLN A 632 10.64 -33.68 5.61
C GLN A 632 11.10 -33.32 4.19
N GLY A 633 11.09 -32.04 3.83
CA GLY A 633 11.45 -31.55 2.50
C GLY A 633 10.38 -31.76 1.44
N GLN A 634 9.17 -32.22 1.80
CA GLN A 634 8.05 -32.22 0.85
C GLN A 634 7.64 -30.79 0.51
N ILE A 635 7.33 -30.55 -0.76
CA ILE A 635 7.00 -29.24 -1.31
C ILE A 635 5.51 -29.22 -1.61
N TYR A 636 4.80 -28.25 -1.07
CA TYR A 636 3.39 -27.98 -1.34
C TYR A 636 3.32 -26.72 -2.18
N ALA A 637 2.84 -26.81 -3.40
CA ALA A 637 2.68 -25.68 -4.31
C ALA A 637 1.21 -25.50 -4.64
N VAL A 638 0.64 -24.33 -4.35
CA VAL A 638 -0.74 -24.00 -4.70
C VAL A 638 -0.77 -23.35 -6.08
N ASP A 639 -1.58 -23.93 -6.95
CA ASP A 639 -1.88 -23.37 -8.26
C ASP A 639 -2.77 -22.13 -8.12
N ASP A 640 -2.38 -21.02 -8.77
CA ASP A 640 -3.10 -19.75 -8.65
C ASP A 640 -4.52 -19.81 -9.21
N ARG A 641 -4.72 -20.49 -10.34
CA ARG A 641 -5.99 -20.46 -11.08
C ARG A 641 -7.02 -21.43 -10.50
N THR A 642 -6.56 -22.59 -10.02
CA THR A 642 -7.43 -23.68 -9.56
C THR A 642 -7.47 -23.81 -8.05
N ALA A 643 -6.57 -23.15 -7.32
CA ALA A 643 -6.35 -23.31 -5.89
C ALA A 643 -5.98 -24.75 -5.45
N ALA A 644 -5.65 -25.63 -6.41
CA ALA A 644 -5.23 -26.99 -6.11
C ALA A 644 -3.82 -26.98 -5.52
N ALA A 645 -3.62 -27.71 -4.42
CA ALA A 645 -2.30 -27.85 -3.82
C ALA A 645 -1.64 -29.15 -4.31
N HIS A 646 -0.54 -29.01 -5.03
CA HIS A 646 0.27 -30.10 -5.53
C HIS A 646 1.38 -30.41 -4.53
N VAL A 647 1.51 -31.67 -4.14
CA VAL A 647 2.51 -32.12 -3.17
C VAL A 647 3.60 -32.89 -3.90
N PHE A 648 4.85 -32.49 -3.71
CA PHE A 648 6.03 -33.11 -4.29
C PHE A 648 6.99 -33.60 -3.20
N ALA A 649 7.78 -34.61 -3.52
CA ALA A 649 8.93 -35.02 -2.71
C ALA A 649 10.05 -33.97 -2.80
N ALA A 650 11.05 -34.09 -1.92
CA ALA A 650 12.23 -33.20 -1.89
C ALA A 650 13.10 -33.24 -3.16
N ASN A 651 12.81 -34.15 -4.09
CA ASN A 651 13.47 -34.22 -5.41
C ASN A 651 12.58 -33.72 -6.56
N GLY A 652 11.38 -33.19 -6.27
CA GLY A 652 10.42 -32.68 -7.26
C GLY A 652 9.48 -33.73 -7.84
N ALA A 653 9.56 -35.00 -7.42
CA ALA A 653 8.64 -36.03 -7.88
C ALA A 653 7.22 -35.79 -7.30
N PRO A 654 6.15 -35.86 -8.11
CA PRO A 654 4.79 -35.68 -7.61
C PRO A 654 4.38 -36.81 -6.65
N LEU A 655 3.75 -36.45 -5.54
CA LEU A 655 3.27 -37.36 -4.50
C LEU A 655 1.73 -37.39 -4.43
N MET A 656 1.11 -36.22 -4.27
CA MET A 656 -0.32 -36.10 -4.00
C MET A 656 -0.91 -34.82 -4.62
N LEU A 657 -2.24 -34.80 -4.71
CA LEU A 657 -3.02 -33.66 -5.16
C LEU A 657 -4.17 -33.40 -4.17
N CYS A 658 -4.16 -32.21 -3.57
CA CYS A 658 -5.22 -31.68 -2.72
C CYS A 658 -6.12 -30.79 -3.60
N ALA A 659 -7.21 -31.33 -4.14
CA ALA A 659 -8.09 -30.63 -5.07
C ALA A 659 -9.30 -29.98 -4.36
N PRO A 660 -9.59 -28.69 -4.58
CA PRO A 660 -10.77 -28.04 -4.02
C PRO A 660 -12.05 -28.45 -4.75
N GLU A 661 -13.20 -28.17 -4.13
CA GLU A 661 -14.47 -28.17 -4.83
C GLU A 661 -14.59 -26.91 -5.72
N PRO A 662 -15.30 -26.98 -6.86
CA PRO A 662 -15.45 -25.84 -7.77
C PRO A 662 -16.05 -24.57 -7.13
N THR A 663 -16.72 -24.71 -5.99
CA THR A 663 -17.36 -23.60 -5.26
C THR A 663 -16.54 -23.09 -4.07
N ASP A 664 -15.39 -23.70 -3.76
CA ASP A 664 -14.53 -23.24 -2.65
C ASP A 664 -13.90 -21.88 -2.93
N TYR A 665 -13.59 -21.63 -4.21
CA TYR A 665 -13.00 -20.39 -4.69
C TYR A 665 -13.78 -19.86 -5.87
N SER A 666 -13.86 -18.53 -5.97
CA SER A 666 -14.66 -17.82 -6.96
C SER A 666 -13.84 -17.27 -8.14
N ASP A 667 -12.54 -17.48 -8.12
CA ASP A 667 -11.52 -16.80 -8.91
C ASP A 667 -10.14 -17.35 -8.55
N ALA A 668 -9.11 -16.88 -9.26
CA ALA A 668 -7.72 -17.09 -8.89
C ALA A 668 -7.51 -16.76 -7.42
N ILE A 669 -6.81 -17.64 -6.72
CA ILE A 669 -6.67 -17.56 -5.26
C ILE A 669 -5.79 -16.36 -4.85
N GLY A 670 -4.96 -15.85 -5.77
CA GLY A 670 -3.99 -14.80 -5.51
C GLY A 670 -2.93 -15.31 -4.52
N ARG A 671 -2.13 -14.43 -3.92
CA ARG A 671 -1.10 -14.81 -2.94
C ARG A 671 -1.75 -15.39 -1.67
N PRO A 672 -2.00 -16.71 -1.57
CA PRO A 672 -2.78 -17.28 -0.48
C PRO A 672 -1.92 -17.45 0.76
N GLY A 673 -2.57 -17.49 1.91
CA GLY A 673 -1.94 -18.04 3.12
C GLY A 673 -1.91 -19.55 3.02
N MET A 674 -0.79 -20.18 3.40
CA MET A 674 -0.67 -21.64 3.48
C MET A 674 -0.06 -22.06 4.80
N GLY A 675 -0.63 -23.10 5.42
CA GLY A 675 -0.06 -23.73 6.61
C GLY A 675 -0.23 -25.24 6.61
N LEU A 676 0.73 -25.98 7.17
CA LEU A 676 0.73 -27.44 7.23
C LEU A 676 0.97 -27.93 8.66
N ALA A 677 -0.06 -28.45 9.31
CA ALA A 677 0.08 -29.02 10.65
C ALA A 677 1.02 -30.23 10.65
N ASP A 678 1.58 -30.56 11.82
CA ASP A 678 2.39 -31.76 12.02
C ASP A 678 1.64 -33.06 11.71
N SER A 679 0.31 -33.04 11.83
CA SER A 679 -0.56 -34.16 11.43
C SER A 679 -0.56 -34.42 9.92
N GLY A 680 -0.01 -33.51 9.11
CA GLY A 680 -0.11 -33.50 7.65
C GLY A 680 -1.34 -32.75 7.12
N THR A 681 -2.14 -32.16 8.01
CA THR A 681 -3.32 -31.35 7.62
C THR A 681 -2.87 -30.06 6.95
N LEU A 682 -3.33 -29.83 5.73
CA LEU A 682 -3.03 -28.63 4.94
C LEU A 682 -4.17 -27.62 5.05
N PHE A 683 -3.80 -26.36 5.23
CA PHE A 683 -4.69 -25.20 5.28
C PHE A 683 -4.34 -24.23 4.16
N VAL A 684 -5.31 -23.85 3.34
CA VAL A 684 -5.15 -22.90 2.23
C VAL A 684 -6.17 -21.77 2.36
N GLY A 685 -5.71 -20.57 2.72
CA GLY A 685 -6.52 -19.38 2.93
C GLY A 685 -6.43 -18.41 1.75
N ARG A 686 -7.45 -17.57 1.57
CA ARG A 686 -7.50 -16.56 0.50
C ARG A 686 -6.98 -15.21 0.98
N GLN A 687 -6.19 -14.51 0.15
CA GLN A 687 -5.55 -13.23 0.50
C GLN A 687 -6.52 -12.18 1.08
N ASN A 688 -7.74 -12.08 0.54
CA ASN A 688 -8.73 -11.06 0.92
C ASN A 688 -9.86 -11.57 1.83
N HIS A 689 -9.86 -12.86 2.16
CA HIS A 689 -10.85 -13.48 3.07
C HIS A 689 -10.17 -14.49 4.00
N PRO A 690 -9.16 -14.06 4.78
CA PRO A 690 -8.32 -14.98 5.55
C PRO A 690 -9.08 -15.80 6.60
N ALA A 691 -10.26 -15.33 7.04
CA ALA A 691 -11.09 -16.04 8.00
C ALA A 691 -11.74 -17.33 7.45
N ASP A 692 -11.80 -17.49 6.11
CA ASP A 692 -12.29 -18.69 5.43
C ASP A 692 -11.09 -19.49 4.90
N VAL A 693 -10.74 -20.59 5.57
CA VAL A 693 -9.58 -21.43 5.23
C VAL A 693 -10.03 -22.80 4.79
N LEU A 694 -9.60 -23.24 3.60
CA LEU A 694 -9.86 -24.59 3.12
C LEU A 694 -8.92 -25.59 3.78
N GLN A 695 -9.49 -26.65 4.34
CA GLN A 695 -8.75 -27.69 5.05
C GLN A 695 -8.72 -29.00 4.25
N TYR A 696 -7.53 -29.60 4.17
CA TYR A 696 -7.29 -30.96 3.67
C TYR A 696 -6.65 -31.81 4.76
N ASP A 697 -7.01 -33.09 4.81
CA ASP A 697 -6.30 -34.04 5.67
C ASP A 697 -4.93 -34.44 5.09
N ALA A 698 -4.20 -35.28 5.82
CA ALA A 698 -2.88 -35.76 5.44
C ALA A 698 -2.85 -36.65 4.18
N GLN A 699 -4.02 -37.07 3.68
CA GLN A 699 -4.19 -37.82 2.44
C GLN A 699 -4.71 -36.91 1.31
N CYS A 700 -4.61 -35.59 1.48
CA CYS A 700 -5.11 -34.59 0.55
C CYS A 700 -6.62 -34.68 0.28
N GLN A 701 -7.40 -35.27 1.19
CA GLN A 701 -8.86 -35.27 1.08
C GLN A 701 -9.41 -33.96 1.64
N ARG A 702 -10.31 -33.33 0.88
CA ARG A 702 -10.99 -32.11 1.31
C ARG A 702 -11.85 -32.38 2.54
N VAL A 703 -11.59 -31.67 3.63
CA VAL A 703 -12.38 -31.72 4.87
C VAL A 703 -13.50 -30.68 4.82
N GLY A 704 -13.20 -29.48 4.31
CA GLY A 704 -14.16 -28.39 4.13
C GLY A 704 -13.56 -27.01 4.43
N ILE A 705 -14.40 -25.97 4.32
CA ILE A 705 -14.01 -24.59 4.67
C ILE A 705 -14.25 -24.36 6.17
N ARG A 706 -13.19 -23.96 6.86
CA ARG A 706 -13.25 -23.53 8.25
C ARG A 706 -13.43 -22.02 8.32
N LYS A 707 -14.41 -21.58 9.12
CA LYS A 707 -14.60 -20.16 9.46
C LYS A 707 -14.12 -19.88 10.86
N LEU A 708 -13.23 -18.92 11.01
CA LEU A 708 -12.75 -18.51 12.32
C LEU A 708 -13.53 -17.31 12.79
N LYS A 709 -14.29 -17.51 13.86
CA LYS A 709 -15.10 -16.44 14.44
C LYS A 709 -14.20 -15.57 15.32
N GLY A 710 -14.25 -14.26 15.09
CA GLY A 710 -13.60 -13.26 15.95
C GLY A 710 -12.24 -12.76 15.49
N LEU A 711 -11.68 -13.31 14.40
CA LEU A 711 -10.49 -12.76 13.76
C LEU A 711 -10.94 -11.72 12.72
N ILE A 712 -10.76 -10.43 13.05
CA ILE A 712 -11.10 -9.29 12.16
C ILE A 712 -9.78 -8.68 11.66
N THR A 713 -8.93 -9.50 11.05
CA THR A 713 -7.59 -9.07 10.63
C THR A 713 -7.45 -9.15 9.12
N HIS A 714 -6.88 -8.09 8.53
CA HIS A 714 -6.80 -7.87 7.08
C HIS A 714 -5.66 -8.66 6.41
N PHE A 715 -4.81 -9.29 7.20
CA PHE A 715 -3.69 -10.12 6.76
C PHE A 715 -3.61 -11.24 7.77
N ASP A 716 -3.87 -12.50 7.40
CA ASP A 716 -3.52 -13.63 8.27
C ASP A 716 -2.54 -14.53 7.53
N HIS A 717 -1.27 -14.49 7.93
CA HIS A 717 -0.38 -15.59 7.64
C HIS A 717 -0.69 -16.72 8.61
N TRP A 718 -1.02 -17.88 8.05
CA TRP A 718 -1.27 -19.11 8.79
C TRP A 718 0.00 -19.93 8.82
N LEU A 719 0.72 -19.89 9.94
CA LEU A 719 1.92 -20.69 10.10
C LEU A 719 1.62 -21.85 11.04
N PRO A 720 1.81 -23.11 10.63
CA PRO A 720 1.74 -24.21 11.58
C PRO A 720 2.78 -23.98 12.67
N GLN A 721 2.49 -24.47 13.87
CA GLN A 721 3.47 -24.55 14.93
C GLN A 721 4.05 -25.98 14.95
N PRO A 722 5.28 -26.17 14.45
CA PRO A 722 5.81 -27.50 14.32
C PRO A 722 6.02 -28.17 15.69
N GLY A 723 5.69 -29.46 15.82
CA GLY A 723 5.68 -30.22 17.08
C GLY A 723 4.36 -30.20 17.86
N SER A 724 3.29 -29.58 17.34
CA SER A 724 2.03 -29.36 18.08
C SER A 724 0.77 -29.42 17.19
N ASP A 725 -0.39 -29.39 17.83
CA ASP A 725 -1.73 -29.20 17.24
C ASP A 725 -2.14 -27.71 17.23
N ARG A 726 -1.17 -26.81 17.07
CA ARG A 726 -1.38 -25.35 17.13
C ARG A 726 -0.87 -24.68 15.86
N HIS A 727 -1.37 -23.46 15.66
CA HIS A 727 -1.07 -22.59 14.54
C HIS A 727 -0.85 -21.16 15.03
N TRP A 728 0.10 -20.48 14.42
CA TRP A 728 0.20 -19.03 14.47
C TRP A 728 -0.71 -18.41 13.42
N VAL A 729 -1.47 -17.42 13.82
CA VAL A 729 -2.26 -16.57 12.94
C VAL A 729 -1.75 -15.15 13.12
N ILE A 730 -1.15 -14.59 12.08
CA ILE A 730 -0.46 -13.31 12.14
C ILE A 730 -1.35 -12.23 11.54
N GLY A 731 -2.03 -11.47 12.39
CA GLY A 731 -2.83 -10.29 12.05
C GLY A 731 -1.96 -9.06 11.75
N SER A 732 -2.58 -7.93 11.41
CA SER A 732 -1.84 -6.68 11.12
C SER A 732 -1.07 -6.14 12.34
N GLY A 733 -1.60 -6.30 13.54
CA GLY A 733 -0.93 -5.89 14.78
C GLY A 733 -0.94 -6.96 15.87
N GLU A 734 -1.63 -8.08 15.67
CA GLU A 734 -1.83 -9.11 16.69
C GLU A 734 -1.35 -10.45 16.18
N ILE A 735 -0.86 -11.29 17.09
CA ILE A 735 -0.52 -12.67 16.80
C ILE A 735 -1.43 -13.54 17.66
N TYR A 736 -2.09 -14.51 17.04
CA TYR A 736 -2.91 -15.49 17.76
C TYR A 736 -2.24 -16.86 17.70
N LEU A 737 -2.18 -17.54 18.84
CA LEU A 737 -1.88 -18.96 18.90
C LEU A 737 -3.21 -19.71 18.96
N VAL A 738 -3.51 -20.49 17.93
CA VAL A 738 -4.81 -21.13 17.72
C VAL A 738 -4.63 -22.64 17.72
N ASP A 739 -5.49 -23.39 18.41
CA ASP A 739 -5.46 -24.86 18.38
C ASP A 739 -6.06 -25.44 17.07
N ASP A 740 -5.89 -26.74 16.82
CA ASP A 740 -6.50 -27.47 15.69
C ASP A 740 -8.04 -27.39 15.73
N GLY A 741 -8.62 -27.06 16.89
CA GLY A 741 -10.04 -26.75 17.13
C GLY A 741 -10.46 -25.33 16.73
N GLY A 742 -9.52 -24.47 16.32
CA GLY A 742 -9.78 -23.10 15.86
C GLY A 742 -10.01 -22.13 17.02
N ARG A 743 -9.74 -22.57 18.25
CA ARG A 743 -9.87 -21.76 19.46
C ARG A 743 -8.55 -21.06 19.74
N ILE A 744 -8.63 -19.74 19.88
CA ILE A 744 -7.51 -18.89 20.30
C ILE A 744 -7.10 -19.31 21.71
N GLN A 745 -5.88 -19.86 21.84
CA GLN A 745 -5.24 -20.19 23.10
C GLN A 745 -4.57 -18.97 23.73
N ARG A 746 -4.03 -18.08 22.89
CA ARG A 746 -3.32 -16.88 23.32
C ARG A 746 -3.42 -15.79 22.25
N THR A 747 -3.63 -14.56 22.70
CA THR A 747 -3.45 -13.35 21.88
C THR A 747 -2.17 -12.67 22.35
N ILE A 748 -1.33 -12.26 21.41
CA ILE A 748 -0.06 -11.60 21.65
C ILE A 748 -0.10 -10.28 20.91
N GLU A 749 -0.01 -9.20 21.67
CA GLU A 749 -0.13 -7.84 21.15
C GLU A 749 1.19 -7.07 21.28
N ARG A 750 2.13 -7.60 22.07
CA ARG A 750 3.36 -6.92 22.45
C ARG A 750 4.59 -7.82 22.30
N SER A 751 5.70 -7.17 21.99
CA SER A 751 7.04 -7.76 21.92
C SER A 751 7.71 -7.86 23.30
N ALA A 752 8.91 -8.45 23.34
CA ALA A 752 9.70 -8.58 24.58
C ALA A 752 10.16 -7.24 25.16
N ALA A 753 10.22 -6.16 24.36
CA ALA A 753 10.46 -4.81 24.85
C ALA A 753 9.17 -4.09 25.30
N ASN A 754 8.09 -4.84 25.53
CA ASN A 754 6.76 -4.34 25.85
C ASN A 754 6.15 -3.41 24.78
N ARG A 755 6.73 -3.36 23.58
CA ARG A 755 6.22 -2.55 22.47
C ARG A 755 5.05 -3.24 21.78
N TRP A 756 4.00 -2.49 21.42
CA TRP A 756 2.92 -3.00 20.57
C TRP A 756 3.48 -3.47 19.22
N LEU A 757 2.98 -4.61 18.77
CA LEU A 757 3.26 -5.15 17.45
C LEU A 757 2.43 -4.40 16.42
N ASP A 758 3.05 -3.87 15.38
CA ASP A 758 2.38 -3.12 14.33
C ASP A 758 2.86 -3.59 12.95
N SER A 759 1.96 -3.57 11.98
CA SER A 759 2.19 -3.82 10.57
C SER A 759 3.01 -5.08 10.33
N LEU A 760 2.55 -6.21 10.87
CA LEU A 760 3.19 -7.52 10.70
C LEU A 760 2.98 -8.01 9.26
N ARG A 761 4.07 -8.05 8.49
CA ARG A 761 4.04 -8.47 7.07
C ARG A 761 4.80 -9.75 6.80
N MET A 762 5.87 -9.98 7.54
CA MET A 762 6.74 -11.14 7.35
C MET A 762 6.72 -11.98 8.60
N SER A 763 6.56 -13.29 8.43
CA SER A 763 6.54 -14.22 9.55
C SER A 763 7.04 -15.59 9.11
N ALA A 764 7.66 -16.32 10.03
CA ALA A 764 8.10 -17.69 9.82
C ALA A 764 8.12 -18.44 11.15
N SER A 765 7.69 -19.70 11.14
CA SER A 765 7.76 -20.57 12.32
C SER A 765 9.01 -21.44 12.26
N GLY A 766 9.74 -21.48 13.38
CA GLY A 766 10.92 -22.31 13.55
C GLY A 766 10.58 -23.79 13.71
N ALA A 767 11.57 -24.64 13.50
CA ALA A 767 11.44 -26.08 13.72
C ALA A 767 11.27 -26.45 15.20
N ASP A 768 11.38 -25.52 16.14
CA ASP A 768 11.07 -25.71 17.56
C ASP A 768 9.66 -25.22 17.94
N GLY A 769 8.85 -24.79 16.96
CA GLY A 769 7.53 -24.20 17.20
C GLY A 769 7.55 -22.70 17.50
N SER A 770 8.73 -22.10 17.64
CA SER A 770 8.87 -20.65 17.84
C SER A 770 8.43 -19.88 16.60
N LEU A 771 8.27 -18.57 16.75
CA LEU A 771 7.82 -17.65 15.71
C LEU A 771 8.79 -16.49 15.61
N LEU A 772 9.15 -16.12 14.39
CA LEU A 772 9.81 -14.87 14.08
C LEU A 772 8.88 -14.03 13.20
N VAL A 773 8.67 -12.77 13.57
CA VAL A 773 7.93 -11.80 12.76
C VAL A 773 8.77 -10.56 12.52
N ALA A 774 8.54 -9.87 11.41
CA ALA A 774 9.05 -8.53 11.16
C ALA A 774 7.90 -7.51 11.19
N THR A 775 8.09 -6.44 11.95
CA THR A 775 7.23 -5.26 11.89
C THR A 775 7.65 -4.38 10.72
N GLU A 776 6.68 -3.85 9.98
CA GLU A 776 6.93 -2.85 8.94
C GLU A 776 6.71 -1.44 9.51
N SER A 777 7.54 -0.49 9.09
CA SER A 777 7.16 0.93 9.15
C SER A 777 6.47 1.23 7.84
N SER A 778 5.13 1.29 7.82
CA SER A 778 4.38 1.66 6.61
C SER A 778 4.73 3.10 6.20
N ALA A 779 5.77 3.25 5.38
CA ALA A 779 6.32 4.54 4.97
C ALA A 779 5.41 5.29 3.98
N MET A 780 4.31 4.68 3.53
CA MET A 780 3.43 5.27 2.51
C MET A 780 2.36 6.21 3.08
N PHE A 781 1.95 6.05 4.34
CA PHE A 781 0.77 6.79 4.85
C PHE A 781 0.94 7.40 6.23
N VAL A 782 2.05 7.12 6.91
CA VAL A 782 2.24 7.53 8.30
C VAL A 782 3.59 8.21 8.47
N ASP A 783 3.58 9.22 9.31
CA ASP A 783 4.72 9.86 9.89
C ASP A 783 5.77 8.84 10.39
N ALA A 784 6.88 8.73 9.65
CA ALA A 784 7.96 7.78 9.91
C ALA A 784 8.66 7.99 11.27
N ARG A 785 8.21 8.97 12.08
CA ARG A 785 8.69 9.24 13.43
C ARG A 785 8.45 8.12 14.44
N TYR A 786 7.40 7.31 14.27
CA TYR A 786 6.92 6.46 15.37
C TYR A 786 7.37 4.99 15.31
N LEU A 787 7.84 4.48 14.16
CA LEU A 787 8.12 3.06 14.00
C LEU A 787 9.50 2.83 13.36
N LYS A 788 10.40 2.23 14.15
CA LYS A 788 11.58 1.54 13.62
C LYS A 788 11.18 0.08 13.39
N PRO A 789 11.25 -0.43 12.15
CA PRO A 789 10.97 -1.83 11.88
C PRO A 789 11.91 -2.72 12.71
N ALA A 790 11.36 -3.80 13.23
CA ALA A 790 12.05 -4.70 14.15
C ALA A 790 11.61 -6.13 13.88
N PHE A 791 12.53 -7.06 14.12
CA PHE A 791 12.19 -8.46 14.27
C PHE A 791 11.77 -8.72 15.71
N ALA A 792 10.70 -9.47 15.91
CA ALA A 792 10.26 -9.96 17.21
C ALA A 792 10.18 -11.49 17.19
N ARG A 793 10.77 -12.13 18.20
CA ARG A 793 10.79 -13.58 18.36
C ARG A 793 9.91 -14.01 19.53
N PHE A 794 9.15 -15.07 19.33
CA PHE A 794 8.27 -15.67 20.33
C PHE A 794 8.54 -17.15 20.49
N ALA A 795 8.47 -17.66 21.71
CA ALA A 795 8.52 -19.09 22.00
C ALA A 795 7.28 -19.81 21.47
N ALA A 796 7.32 -21.14 21.46
CA ALA A 796 6.19 -21.97 21.02
C ALA A 796 4.91 -21.79 21.87
N ASP A 797 4.98 -21.27 23.09
CA ASP A 797 3.79 -20.95 23.89
C ASP A 797 3.32 -19.49 23.71
N GLY A 798 4.02 -18.71 22.90
CA GLY A 798 3.75 -17.29 22.66
C GLY A 798 4.44 -16.33 23.63
N GLU A 799 5.33 -16.80 24.50
CA GLU A 799 6.19 -15.90 25.28
C GLU A 799 7.09 -15.08 24.36
N ALA A 800 7.11 -13.76 24.53
CA ALA A 800 7.98 -12.89 23.76
C ALA A 800 9.43 -13.02 24.28
N LEU A 801 10.34 -13.47 23.41
CA LEU A 801 11.72 -13.81 23.79
C LEU A 801 12.67 -12.63 23.56
N SER A 802 12.60 -12.01 22.39
CA SER A 802 13.53 -10.94 22.01
C SER A 802 12.97 -10.06 20.90
N VAL A 803 13.53 -8.86 20.79
CA VAL A 803 13.25 -7.90 19.72
C VAL A 803 14.54 -7.18 19.32
N TRP A 804 14.74 -6.97 18.03
CA TRP A 804 15.91 -6.27 17.51
C TRP A 804 15.60 -5.54 16.21
N PRO A 805 16.35 -4.47 15.86
CA PRO A 805 16.10 -3.71 14.63
C PRO A 805 16.29 -4.57 13.37
N THR A 806 15.46 -4.34 12.35
CA THR A 806 15.70 -4.91 11.02
C THR A 806 16.87 -4.19 10.32
N PRO A 807 17.57 -4.83 9.38
CA PRO A 807 18.54 -4.13 8.56
C PRO A 807 17.87 -3.11 7.65
N ASP A 808 18.60 -2.06 7.30
CA ASP A 808 18.18 -1.10 6.28
C ASP A 808 17.94 -1.81 4.94
N GLY A 809 16.83 -1.46 4.28
CA GLY A 809 16.48 -2.03 2.98
C GLY A 809 15.84 -3.41 3.04
N LEU A 810 15.42 -3.91 4.22
CA LEU A 810 14.59 -5.12 4.30
C LEU A 810 13.44 -5.02 3.29
N ASP A 811 13.34 -5.99 2.38
CA ASP A 811 12.27 -6.04 1.38
C ASP A 811 11.02 -6.61 2.06
N THR A 812 10.13 -5.73 2.48
CA THR A 812 8.91 -6.09 3.24
C THR A 812 7.89 -6.86 2.41
N TYR A 813 8.07 -6.94 1.09
CA TYR A 813 7.24 -7.75 0.19
C TYR A 813 7.79 -9.16 -0.04
N ALA A 814 9.00 -9.46 0.44
CA ALA A 814 9.61 -10.77 0.34
C ALA A 814 9.34 -11.63 1.58
N ASN A 815 9.44 -12.95 1.42
CA ASN A 815 9.27 -13.87 2.54
C ASN A 815 10.47 -13.83 3.51
N LEU A 816 10.16 -14.13 4.78
CA LEU A 816 11.10 -14.47 5.85
C LEU A 816 11.15 -15.98 5.98
N ALA A 817 12.32 -16.55 6.21
CA ALA A 817 12.49 -17.95 6.59
C ALA A 817 13.15 -18.03 7.96
N TYR A 818 12.74 -19.00 8.78
CA TYR A 818 13.23 -19.19 10.14
C TYR A 818 13.18 -20.67 10.51
N ASP A 819 14.27 -21.23 11.04
CA ASP A 819 14.34 -22.64 11.44
C ASP A 819 14.35 -22.84 12.98
N GLY A 820 14.18 -21.76 13.76
CA GLY A 820 14.32 -21.77 15.22
C GLY A 820 15.65 -21.20 15.70
N VAL A 821 16.70 -21.29 14.88
CA VAL A 821 18.08 -20.89 15.24
C VAL A 821 18.65 -19.86 14.27
N ARG A 822 18.19 -19.83 13.02
CA ARG A 822 18.65 -18.94 11.96
C ARG A 822 17.47 -18.33 11.25
N SER A 823 17.64 -17.09 10.82
CA SER A 823 16.69 -16.40 9.95
C SER A 823 17.31 -16.11 8.60
N ALA A 824 16.55 -16.22 7.52
CA ALA A 824 16.94 -15.73 6.20
C ALA A 824 15.88 -14.76 5.66
N TYR A 825 16.31 -13.63 5.13
CA TYR A 825 15.42 -12.57 4.64
C TYR A 825 16.08 -11.80 3.48
N LEU A 826 15.25 -11.16 2.64
CA LEU A 826 15.74 -10.34 1.53
C LEU A 826 16.00 -8.90 1.93
N VAL A 827 17.11 -8.37 1.47
CA VAL A 827 17.48 -6.96 1.63
C VAL A 827 17.67 -6.37 0.23
N ALA A 828 16.84 -5.40 -0.11
CA ALA A 828 16.99 -4.56 -1.28
C ALA A 828 18.12 -3.56 -1.04
N THR A 829 19.18 -3.67 -1.83
CA THR A 829 20.32 -2.76 -1.83
C THR A 829 20.35 -1.98 -3.15
N GLY A 830 20.90 -0.77 -3.13
CA GLY A 830 20.99 0.07 -4.33
C GLY A 830 19.79 1.02 -4.53
N ASP A 831 19.54 1.38 -5.79
CA ASP A 831 18.45 2.29 -6.18
C ASP A 831 17.09 1.58 -6.03
N ARG A 832 16.05 2.32 -5.61
CA ARG A 832 14.68 1.80 -5.51
C ARG A 832 14.13 1.31 -6.85
N ASN A 833 14.61 1.86 -7.97
CA ASN A 833 14.10 1.51 -9.30
C ASN A 833 14.67 0.19 -9.83
N GLU A 834 15.89 -0.16 -9.44
CA GLU A 834 16.57 -1.41 -9.82
C GLU A 834 17.31 -1.98 -8.58
N PRO A 835 16.58 -2.41 -7.54
CA PRO A 835 17.22 -2.86 -6.31
C PRO A 835 17.94 -4.20 -6.55
N GLU A 836 19.22 -4.24 -6.21
CA GLU A 836 19.96 -5.48 -6.05
C GLU A 836 19.45 -6.17 -4.79
N ARG A 837 18.80 -7.33 -4.94
CA ARG A 837 18.29 -8.11 -3.81
C ARG A 837 19.32 -9.11 -3.33
N GLU A 838 19.72 -8.98 -2.07
CA GLU A 838 20.63 -9.90 -1.37
C GLU A 838 19.83 -10.76 -0.38
N VAL A 839 20.20 -12.03 -0.22
CA VAL A 839 19.73 -12.85 0.90
C VAL A 839 20.68 -12.65 2.08
N TRP A 840 20.15 -12.19 3.20
CA TRP A 840 20.90 -12.06 4.45
C TRP A 840 20.50 -13.19 5.39
N VAL A 841 21.50 -13.81 6.02
CA VAL A 841 21.28 -14.89 6.99
C VAL A 841 21.76 -14.42 8.36
N GLY A 842 20.84 -14.42 9.33
CA GLY A 842 21.05 -14.04 10.72
C GLY A 842 21.07 -15.24 11.66
N ASP A 843 21.62 -15.05 12.86
CA ASP A 843 21.49 -16.00 13.96
C ASP A 843 20.16 -15.85 14.72
N GLU A 844 20.01 -16.56 15.83
CA GLU A 844 18.77 -16.62 16.62
C GLU A 844 18.41 -15.30 17.33
N ASN A 845 19.36 -14.37 17.39
CA ASN A 845 19.19 -13.00 17.88
C ASN A 845 19.13 -12.01 16.70
N GLY A 846 18.97 -12.55 15.49
CA GLY A 846 19.01 -11.90 14.18
C GLY A 846 20.21 -10.99 13.95
N ARG A 847 21.35 -11.30 14.56
CA ARG A 847 22.62 -10.68 14.17
C ARG A 847 22.97 -11.21 12.78
N PRO A 848 23.11 -10.35 11.75
CA PRO A 848 23.48 -10.79 10.42
C PRO A 848 24.84 -11.48 10.44
N ARG A 849 24.92 -12.72 9.97
CA ARG A 849 26.14 -13.55 9.96
C ARG A 849 26.88 -13.45 8.63
N PHE A 850 26.14 -13.53 7.53
CA PHE A 850 26.66 -13.36 6.18
C PHE A 850 25.53 -12.92 5.23
N ARG A 851 25.91 -12.50 4.02
CA ARG A 851 25.00 -12.23 2.90
C ARG A 851 25.41 -13.00 1.66
N PHE A 852 24.42 -13.33 0.83
CA PHE A 852 24.56 -14.12 -0.38
C PHE A 852 23.77 -13.44 -1.51
N GLN A 853 24.38 -13.32 -2.68
CA GLN A 853 23.72 -12.80 -3.88
C GLN A 853 23.28 -13.98 -4.74
N PRO A 854 21.98 -14.28 -4.82
CA PRO A 854 21.49 -15.35 -5.69
C PRO A 854 21.58 -14.93 -7.16
N ALA A 855 21.62 -15.92 -8.06
CA ALA A 855 21.66 -15.67 -9.50
C ALA A 855 20.38 -14.99 -10.00
N ASN A 856 19.24 -15.39 -9.43
CA ASN A 856 17.94 -14.77 -9.64
C ASN A 856 17.39 -14.29 -8.29
N PRO A 857 16.76 -13.10 -8.22
CA PRO A 857 16.10 -12.66 -7.00
C PRO A 857 14.97 -13.65 -6.65
N PRO A 858 14.93 -14.21 -5.44
CA PRO A 858 13.86 -15.10 -5.04
C PRO A 858 12.60 -14.30 -4.68
N GLU A 859 11.45 -14.94 -4.88
CA GLU A 859 10.15 -14.53 -4.37
C GLU A 859 9.90 -15.14 -2.99
N GLN A 860 10.37 -16.37 -2.74
CA GLN A 860 10.23 -17.06 -1.46
C GLN A 860 11.55 -17.71 -1.02
N LEU A 861 11.74 -17.76 0.30
CA LEU A 861 12.90 -18.34 0.98
C LEU A 861 12.43 -19.48 1.89
N PHE A 862 13.19 -20.56 1.96
CA PHE A 862 12.98 -21.63 2.93
C PHE A 862 14.30 -22.06 3.57
N LEU A 863 14.28 -22.24 4.88
CA LEU A 863 15.35 -22.89 5.63
C LEU A 863 14.89 -24.30 5.96
N VAL A 864 15.62 -25.30 5.48
CA VAL A 864 15.21 -26.71 5.57
C VAL A 864 16.37 -27.53 6.13
N GLU A 865 16.05 -28.51 6.98
CA GLU A 865 17.03 -29.49 7.45
C GLU A 865 16.71 -30.86 6.83
N ILE A 866 17.60 -31.37 5.98
CA ILE A 866 17.43 -32.64 5.28
C ILE A 866 18.63 -33.53 5.54
N GLY A 867 18.39 -34.70 6.14
CA GLY A 867 19.46 -35.66 6.42
C GLY A 867 20.51 -35.13 7.40
N GLY A 868 20.13 -34.20 8.29
CA GLY A 868 21.03 -33.50 9.21
C GLY A 868 21.87 -32.40 8.56
N SER A 869 21.62 -32.06 7.29
CA SER A 869 22.23 -30.92 6.62
C SER A 869 21.24 -29.75 6.52
N SER A 870 21.75 -28.56 6.82
CA SER A 870 21.01 -27.31 6.69
C SER A 870 21.10 -26.76 5.28
N GLU A 871 19.96 -26.47 4.69
CA GLU A 871 19.86 -25.96 3.32
C GLU A 871 19.04 -24.66 3.27
N LEU A 872 19.44 -23.79 2.35
CA LEU A 872 18.66 -22.63 1.93
C LEU A 872 18.06 -22.93 0.56
N TRP A 873 16.74 -22.91 0.47
CA TRP A 873 16.01 -23.10 -0.79
C TRP A 873 15.41 -21.78 -1.24
N LEU A 874 15.58 -21.48 -2.51
CA LEU A 874 15.18 -20.22 -3.14
C LEU A 874 14.18 -20.52 -4.26
N TYR A 875 12.99 -19.93 -4.17
CA TYR A 875 12.00 -19.97 -5.25
C TYR A 875 11.94 -18.60 -5.92
N SER A 876 12.25 -18.54 -7.21
CA SER A 876 12.32 -17.29 -8.00
C SER A 876 11.19 -17.17 -9.05
N GLY A 877 10.11 -17.92 -8.89
CA GLY A 877 9.03 -18.03 -9.87
C GLY A 877 9.09 -19.33 -10.70
N GLY A 878 8.01 -19.60 -11.44
CA GLY A 878 7.90 -20.77 -12.30
C GLY A 878 7.78 -22.09 -11.52
N ARG A 879 8.57 -23.10 -11.89
CA ARG A 879 8.50 -24.46 -11.31
C ARG A 879 9.83 -24.97 -10.77
N ARG A 880 10.73 -24.04 -10.42
CA ARG A 880 12.11 -24.36 -10.04
C ARG A 880 12.44 -23.83 -8.65
N LEU A 881 13.10 -24.64 -7.84
CA LEU A 881 13.74 -24.22 -6.60
C LEU A 881 15.25 -24.45 -6.67
N ASP A 882 16.04 -23.40 -6.42
CA ASP A 882 17.50 -23.53 -6.30
C ASP A 882 17.89 -23.84 -4.84
N ARG A 883 18.84 -24.75 -4.64
CA ARG A 883 19.26 -25.24 -3.32
C ARG A 883 20.70 -24.89 -3.02
N TYR A 884 20.96 -24.49 -1.78
CA TYR A 884 22.29 -24.10 -1.31
C TYR A 884 22.59 -24.72 0.05
N ASN A 885 23.83 -25.16 0.24
CA ASN A 885 24.30 -25.65 1.54
C ASN A 885 24.61 -24.49 2.50
N LEU A 886 24.09 -24.56 3.73
CA LEU A 886 24.36 -23.60 4.80
C LEU A 886 25.43 -24.08 5.80
N ASP A 887 25.70 -25.38 5.86
CA ASP A 887 26.69 -25.99 6.75
C ASP A 887 28.09 -25.83 6.19
N LEU A 888 28.74 -24.72 6.57
CA LEU A 888 30.15 -24.46 6.28
C LEU A 888 30.78 -23.68 7.44
#